data_AF-A0AA35XHW1-F1
#
_entry.id   AF-A0AA35XHW1-F1
#
_cell.length_a   1.000
_cell.length_b   1.000
_cell.length_c   1.000
_cell.angle_alpha   90.00
_cell.angle_beta   90.00
_cell.angle_gamma   90.00
#
_symmetry.space_group_name_H-M   'P 1'
#
loop_
_entity.id
_entity.type
_entity.pdbx_description
1 polymer ?
#
loop_
_entity_poly.entity_id
_entity_poly.type
_entity_poly.pdbx_seq_one_letter_code
_entity_poly.pdbx_strand_id
1 'polypeptide(L)'
;KKWRTILTRVLQPVVAPSTSVSSFSVTDTRLSDISAADGSAATSSSATVAAAVSIAPTSSTSQSFDSSTPSRKRKRSVDSWETSKRKLLRNSGKEYVTASKKNVQARKCDHQPCGCPLKCYDKVSHSQREALFTGFWSSGDFNTQNAYLCGCIKVIAIKRRYTTAAAASRRTQSRVYYVQCGSGMSVRVCRKAFLHIHAVSGGRIDRALKSFVEAGGSPQMDKRGRHEPGNKTPEETISYVKQHIASFPQYESHYSRTDNPNRKYLSPDLTVSKMHSMYKEECSNDGKEPVSDWLYRKVFNENFNLGFGRPRTDTCKVCDEMKVKVDAETNTVTKQQLNGEWELHKRKAERAYQQLKEDTALSKSTSDVDAITFDLQQSLPTPVLTTNVVFYKRQLWTYNLGIHDCKTSKAYMHMWHEGTASRGSQEVASCVRRHLKSNESTAKHLIAFSDACGGQNRNINMVCMWLHIVASDDFPYTVIDHKFMVSGHSYLPNDRDFGGVESARRRQSQIFIPEHWYRLVEKARRTNPFTVVRMSASDFVSVNRLTENITNRKTDADGNKAEWLKMRWVRVEKDKPYKFSYRYTHNTLENWKVVDIKKRKAGRPLDLGTLTLEDLYSGPRAINKKKAEDLKQLLCFIPPIHHSFYSSLLTTEAEQDD
;
A
#
# COMPACT_ATOMS: atom_id res chain seq x y z
N LYS A 1 18.35 13.69 55.62
CA LYS A 1 19.66 13.55 56.30
C LYS A 1 20.54 12.63 55.45
N LYS A 2 21.55 13.22 54.76
CA LYS A 2 22.83 12.67 54.26
C LYS A 2 22.82 11.19 53.79
N TRP A 3 23.00 10.77 52.53
CA TRP A 3 23.86 11.22 51.41
C TRP A 3 25.19 11.84 51.84
N ARG A 4 26.22 11.00 52.01
CA ARG A 4 27.64 11.33 51.80
C ARG A 4 28.52 10.08 51.99
N THR A 5 29.59 10.01 51.19
CA THR A 5 30.73 9.07 51.22
C THR A 5 30.42 7.73 50.55
N ILE A 6 31.01 7.34 49.42
CA ILE A 6 32.45 7.15 49.18
C ILE A 6 32.77 7.20 47.65
N LEU A 7 33.99 7.68 47.34
CA LEU A 7 34.76 7.56 46.08
C LEU A 7 34.60 8.61 44.96
N THR A 8 35.25 9.76 45.20
CA THR A 8 35.89 10.61 44.19
C THR A 8 37.29 10.05 43.89
N ARG A 9 37.64 9.73 42.63
CA ARG A 9 39.00 9.96 42.07
C ARG A 9 39.15 9.57 40.58
N VAL A 10 39.65 10.54 39.82
CA VAL A 10 40.44 10.47 38.58
C VAL A 10 39.71 10.18 37.26
N LEU A 11 39.33 11.27 36.58
CA LEU A 11 39.34 11.41 35.13
C LEU A 11 40.51 12.33 34.77
N GLN A 12 41.48 11.86 33.98
CA GLN A 12 42.30 12.70 33.09
C GLN A 12 42.77 11.90 31.85
N PRO A 13 42.96 12.58 30.70
CA PRO A 13 43.13 11.98 29.39
C PRO A 13 44.60 11.69 29.05
N VAL A 14 44.84 10.66 28.23
CA VAL A 14 46.17 10.29 27.72
C VAL A 14 46.42 10.97 26.36
N VAL A 15 47.51 11.72 26.28
CA VAL A 15 48.10 12.31 25.06
C VAL A 15 49.57 11.89 24.97
N ALA A 16 50.06 11.82 23.72
CA ALA A 16 51.46 11.79 23.24
C ALA A 16 52.17 10.41 23.18
N PRO A 17 53.13 10.19 22.23
CA PRO A 17 54.07 11.21 21.74
C PRO A 17 54.31 11.33 20.22
N SER A 18 54.79 12.53 19.90
CA SER A 18 55.42 13.00 18.67
C SER A 18 56.90 12.61 18.59
N THR A 19 57.39 12.33 17.38
CA THR A 19 58.81 12.36 17.01
C THR A 19 59.04 13.39 15.90
N SER A 20 59.93 14.35 16.18
CA SER A 20 60.67 15.20 15.22
C SER A 20 61.74 14.33 14.52
N VAL A 21 62.38 14.63 13.37
CA VAL A 21 63.13 15.78 12.81
C VAL A 21 63.24 15.44 11.28
N SER A 22 63.25 16.30 10.25
CA SER A 22 64.29 17.28 9.90
C SER A 22 63.91 18.12 8.66
N SER A 23 64.20 19.42 8.78
CA SER A 23 64.51 20.46 7.79
C SER A 23 64.77 20.09 6.32
N PHE A 24 64.19 20.87 5.39
CA PHE A 24 64.93 21.62 4.38
C PHE A 24 64.09 22.81 3.88
N SER A 25 64.70 23.99 3.84
CA SER A 25 64.13 25.28 3.42
C SER A 25 64.85 25.76 2.17
N VAL A 26 64.13 26.21 1.12
CA VAL A 26 64.63 27.21 0.16
C VAL A 26 63.45 28.05 -0.38
N THR A 27 63.50 29.32 0.01
CA THR A 27 63.02 30.60 -0.56
C THR A 27 62.14 30.68 -1.82
N ASP A 28 60.99 31.33 -1.65
CA ASP A 28 60.60 32.65 -2.19
C ASP A 28 61.01 33.03 -3.63
N THR A 29 60.01 33.31 -4.49
CA THR A 29 60.04 34.48 -5.38
C THR A 29 58.65 34.83 -5.91
N ARG A 30 58.35 36.13 -5.81
CA ARG A 30 57.13 36.85 -6.21
C ARG A 30 57.12 37.23 -7.70
N LEU A 31 55.94 37.73 -8.11
CA LEU A 31 55.63 38.66 -9.22
C LEU A 31 55.63 38.02 -10.62
N SER A 32 54.77 38.35 -11.57
CA SER A 32 53.80 39.46 -11.75
C SER A 32 52.98 39.17 -13.02
N ASP A 33 51.77 39.73 -13.06
CA ASP A 33 51.04 40.36 -14.18
C ASP A 33 51.29 39.94 -15.65
N ILE A 34 50.17 39.82 -16.39
CA ILE A 34 49.85 40.29 -17.76
C ILE A 34 48.50 39.61 -18.11
N SER A 35 47.33 40.25 -18.00
CA SER A 35 46.69 41.28 -18.84
C SER A 35 46.42 40.91 -20.32
N ALA A 36 45.12 40.95 -20.63
CA ALA A 36 44.45 41.46 -21.84
C ALA A 36 44.58 40.75 -23.20
N ALA A 37 43.40 40.45 -23.78
CA ALA A 37 42.90 40.93 -25.09
C ALA A 37 41.64 40.11 -25.45
N ASP A 38 40.44 40.72 -25.43
CA ASP A 38 39.73 41.31 -26.60
C ASP A 38 39.23 40.25 -27.60
N GLY A 39 38.00 40.28 -28.12
CA GLY A 39 36.93 41.27 -28.09
C GLY A 39 35.89 40.95 -29.18
N SER A 40 34.67 41.48 -28.95
CA SER A 40 33.68 41.94 -29.95
C SER A 40 32.75 40.91 -30.64
N ALA A 41 31.41 40.91 -30.51
CA ALA A 41 30.37 41.95 -30.69
C ALA A 41 30.06 42.30 -32.16
N ALA A 42 28.86 41.94 -32.65
CA ALA A 42 28.10 42.67 -33.68
C ALA A 42 26.63 42.18 -33.83
N THR A 43 25.70 43.06 -33.44
CA THR A 43 24.43 43.52 -34.07
C THR A 43 24.30 43.32 -35.60
N SER A 44 23.16 43.28 -36.32
CA SER A 44 21.76 43.76 -36.15
C SER A 44 20.90 43.42 -37.40
N SER A 45 19.56 43.34 -37.26
CA SER A 45 18.45 43.77 -38.19
C SER A 45 18.37 43.25 -39.65
N SER A 46 17.26 43.10 -40.39
CA SER A 46 15.78 43.24 -40.26
C SER A 46 15.20 42.83 -41.64
N ALA A 47 14.03 42.16 -41.73
CA ALA A 47 13.06 42.34 -42.82
C ALA A 47 11.74 41.57 -42.58
N THR A 48 10.65 42.30 -42.80
CA THR A 48 9.23 42.04 -42.56
C THR A 48 8.51 41.22 -43.63
N VAL A 49 7.48 40.46 -43.24
CA VAL A 49 6.25 40.27 -44.04
C VAL A 49 5.04 40.13 -43.12
N ALA A 50 3.99 40.89 -43.44
CA ALA A 50 2.79 41.11 -42.66
C ALA A 50 1.69 40.06 -42.92
N ALA A 51 0.93 39.68 -41.89
CA ALA A 51 -0.42 39.12 -42.05
C ALA A 51 -1.29 39.33 -40.79
N ALA A 52 -2.37 40.10 -40.98
CA ALA A 52 -3.64 40.23 -40.27
C ALA A 52 -3.78 39.73 -38.80
N VAL A 53 -4.02 40.70 -37.90
CA VAL A 53 -4.44 40.50 -36.51
C VAL A 53 -5.96 40.29 -36.44
N SER A 54 -6.41 39.14 -35.92
CA SER A 54 -7.77 38.92 -35.40
C SER A 54 -7.73 38.93 -33.88
N ILE A 55 -8.38 39.92 -33.27
CA ILE A 55 -8.49 40.07 -31.81
C ILE A 55 -9.67 39.19 -31.33
N ALA A 56 -9.36 38.10 -30.64
CA ALA A 56 -10.33 37.30 -29.88
C ALA A 56 -10.34 37.76 -28.41
N PRO A 57 -11.51 37.97 -27.77
CA PRO A 57 -11.59 38.41 -26.39
C PRO A 57 -11.28 37.26 -25.42
N THR A 58 -10.43 37.59 -24.45
CA THR A 58 -9.90 36.78 -23.36
C THR A 58 -11.00 36.27 -22.42
N SER A 59 -11.21 34.95 -22.41
CA SER A 59 -11.98 34.25 -21.38
C SER A 59 -11.10 33.99 -20.16
N SER A 60 -11.48 34.55 -19.01
CA SER A 60 -10.89 34.27 -17.70
C SER A 60 -11.19 32.83 -17.28
N THR A 61 -10.28 31.94 -17.65
CA THR A 61 -10.26 30.53 -17.24
C THR A 61 -10.14 30.42 -15.72
N SER A 62 -11.22 29.97 -15.08
CA SER A 62 -11.15 29.42 -13.73
C SER A 62 -10.28 28.17 -13.77
N GLN A 63 -9.04 28.28 -13.27
CA GLN A 63 -8.11 27.17 -13.13
C GLN A 63 -8.72 26.08 -12.26
N SER A 64 -9.25 25.03 -12.88
CA SER A 64 -9.30 23.71 -12.27
C SER A 64 -7.87 23.21 -12.20
N PHE A 65 -7.27 23.27 -11.01
CA PHE A 65 -6.01 22.58 -10.73
C PHE A 65 -6.26 21.06 -10.82
N ASP A 66 -6.05 20.51 -12.02
CA ASP A 66 -5.91 19.07 -12.19
C ASP A 66 -4.54 18.66 -11.61
N SER A 67 -4.57 18.11 -10.40
CA SER A 67 -3.41 17.52 -9.74
C SER A 67 -3.36 16.03 -10.06
N SER A 68 -2.75 15.73 -11.21
CA SER A 68 -2.36 14.39 -11.65
C SER A 68 -1.09 13.89 -10.95
N THR A 69 -0.96 14.13 -9.63
CA THR A 69 0.06 13.47 -8.80
C THR A 69 -0.57 12.23 -8.15
N PRO A 70 0.04 11.02 -8.26
CA PRO A 70 -0.51 9.80 -7.68
C PRO A 70 -0.40 9.80 -6.14
N SER A 71 -1.29 10.54 -5.48
CA SER A 71 -1.44 10.49 -4.02
C SER A 71 -2.27 9.26 -3.62
N ARG A 72 -1.73 8.42 -2.72
CA ARG A 72 -2.48 7.31 -2.07
C ARG A 72 -3.58 7.81 -1.12
N LYS A 73 -3.70 9.12 -0.86
CA LYS A 73 -4.73 9.66 0.05
C LYS A 73 -6.09 9.65 -0.66
N ARG A 74 -7.14 9.17 0.01
CA ARG A 74 -8.51 9.14 -0.53
C ARG A 74 -8.95 10.55 -0.93
N LYS A 75 -9.26 10.76 -2.21
CA LYS A 75 -9.87 12.01 -2.69
C LYS A 75 -11.32 12.07 -2.22
N ARG A 76 -11.77 13.24 -1.76
CA ARG A 76 -13.19 13.45 -1.38
C ARG A 76 -14.04 13.41 -2.65
N SER A 77 -15.05 12.55 -2.71
CA SER A 77 -16.04 12.57 -3.78
C SER A 77 -17.15 13.56 -3.43
N VAL A 78 -16.91 14.85 -3.70
CA VAL A 78 -17.86 15.93 -3.37
C VAL A 78 -19.17 15.78 -4.16
N ASP A 79 -19.12 15.21 -5.35
CA ASP A 79 -20.30 14.95 -6.19
C ASP A 79 -21.21 13.86 -5.60
N SER A 80 -20.66 12.96 -4.78
CA SER A 80 -21.44 11.94 -4.11
C SER A 80 -22.28 12.48 -2.94
N TRP A 81 -21.98 13.69 -2.45
CA TRP A 81 -22.66 14.29 -1.31
C TRP A 81 -24.12 14.57 -1.62
N GLU A 82 -25.00 14.30 -0.65
CA GLU A 82 -26.45 14.52 -0.81
C GLU A 82 -26.79 15.95 -1.22
N THR A 83 -26.05 16.94 -0.71
CA THR A 83 -26.25 18.35 -1.07
C THR A 83 -25.89 18.64 -2.53
N SER A 84 -24.81 18.05 -3.05
CA SER A 84 -24.38 18.18 -4.45
C SER A 84 -25.39 17.51 -5.39
N LYS A 85 -25.79 16.27 -5.06
CA LYS A 85 -26.86 15.55 -5.79
C LYS A 85 -28.17 16.31 -5.80
N ARG A 86 -28.60 16.84 -4.63
CA ARG A 86 -29.81 17.64 -4.51
C ARG A 86 -29.76 18.92 -5.35
N LYS A 87 -28.61 19.61 -5.36
CA LYS A 87 -28.42 20.83 -6.18
C LYS A 87 -28.52 20.50 -7.68
N LEU A 88 -27.89 19.40 -8.11
CA LEU A 88 -27.97 18.93 -9.50
C LEU A 88 -29.41 18.59 -9.89
N LEU A 89 -30.10 17.76 -9.12
CA LEU A 89 -31.50 17.37 -9.39
C LEU A 89 -32.43 18.60 -9.47
N ARG A 90 -32.28 19.55 -8.53
CA ARG A 90 -33.04 20.81 -8.55
C ARG A 90 -32.76 21.64 -9.80
N ASN A 91 -31.50 21.77 -10.19
CA ASN A 91 -31.11 22.56 -11.35
C ASN A 91 -31.43 21.86 -12.68
N SER A 92 -31.58 20.53 -12.69
CA SER A 92 -32.05 19.75 -13.83
C SER A 92 -33.58 19.59 -13.89
N GLY A 93 -34.31 20.23 -12.98
CA GLY A 93 -35.78 20.18 -12.95
C GLY A 93 -36.35 18.80 -12.58
N LYS A 94 -35.53 17.90 -12.03
CA LYS A 94 -35.93 16.55 -11.61
C LYS A 94 -36.51 16.57 -10.19
N GLU A 95 -37.19 15.48 -9.82
CA GLU A 95 -37.68 15.31 -8.45
C GLU A 95 -36.52 15.22 -7.45
N TYR A 96 -36.69 15.84 -6.28
CA TYR A 96 -35.69 15.79 -5.20
C TYR A 96 -36.30 16.01 -3.82
N VAL A 97 -35.58 15.57 -2.79
CA VAL A 97 -35.94 15.79 -1.38
C VAL A 97 -35.16 16.97 -0.81
N THR A 98 -35.85 17.92 -0.17
CA THR A 98 -35.21 19.07 0.51
C THR A 98 -34.41 18.64 1.74
N ALA A 99 -33.54 19.52 2.25
CA ALA A 99 -32.85 19.27 3.53
C ALA A 99 -33.84 19.10 4.70
N SER A 100 -35.04 19.69 4.59
CA SER A 100 -36.16 19.54 5.54
C SER A 100 -37.07 18.35 5.24
N LYS A 101 -36.60 17.37 4.45
CA LYS A 101 -37.32 16.12 4.10
C LYS A 101 -38.64 16.31 3.34
N LYS A 102 -38.83 17.43 2.63
CA LYS A 102 -40.00 17.64 1.76
C LYS A 102 -39.71 17.17 0.33
N ASN A 103 -40.64 16.43 -0.27
CA ASN A 103 -40.54 16.00 -1.66
C ASN A 103 -40.95 17.14 -2.61
N VAL A 104 -40.09 17.44 -3.58
CA VAL A 104 -40.35 18.42 -4.64
C VAL A 104 -40.44 17.67 -5.96
N GLN A 105 -41.64 17.66 -6.56
CA GLN A 105 -41.89 16.98 -7.83
C GLN A 105 -41.08 17.57 -8.98
N ALA A 106 -40.84 16.74 -10.00
CA ALA A 106 -40.20 17.15 -11.23
C ALA A 106 -40.97 18.29 -11.91
N ARG A 107 -40.23 19.23 -12.50
CA ARG A 107 -40.79 20.29 -13.33
C ARG A 107 -41.37 19.68 -14.60
N LYS A 108 -42.48 20.24 -15.07
CA LYS A 108 -43.14 19.85 -16.32
C LYS A 108 -43.44 21.10 -17.13
N CYS A 109 -43.35 20.99 -18.45
CA CYS A 109 -43.82 22.03 -19.34
C CYS A 109 -45.35 22.17 -19.18
N ASP A 110 -45.83 23.40 -18.96
CA ASP A 110 -47.26 23.65 -18.84
C ASP A 110 -47.86 23.92 -20.23
N HIS A 111 -48.69 22.99 -20.69
CA HIS A 111 -49.31 23.05 -22.01
C HIS A 111 -50.64 23.79 -22.03
N GLN A 112 -51.10 24.35 -20.91
CA GLN A 112 -52.33 25.12 -20.86
C GLN A 112 -52.23 26.38 -21.75
N PRO A 113 -53.15 26.56 -22.73
CA PRO A 113 -53.13 27.71 -23.62
C PRO A 113 -53.17 29.03 -22.87
N CYS A 114 -52.33 29.97 -23.30
CA CYS A 114 -52.25 31.29 -22.66
C CYS A 114 -53.44 32.23 -23.00
N GLY A 115 -54.27 31.90 -23.99
CA GLY A 115 -55.45 32.69 -24.40
C GLY A 115 -55.14 34.10 -24.91
N CYS A 116 -53.88 34.40 -25.25
CA CYS A 116 -53.46 35.76 -25.55
C CYS A 116 -53.61 36.12 -27.05
N PRO A 117 -53.76 37.41 -27.40
CA PRO A 117 -53.88 37.87 -28.79
C PRO A 117 -52.67 37.52 -29.69
N LEU A 118 -51.51 37.21 -29.09
CA LEU A 118 -50.31 36.84 -29.82
C LEU A 118 -50.35 35.40 -30.39
N LYS A 119 -51.37 34.60 -30.05
CA LYS A 119 -51.55 33.21 -30.50
C LYS A 119 -50.28 32.37 -30.28
N CYS A 120 -49.68 32.49 -29.09
CA CYS A 120 -48.35 31.91 -28.81
C CYS A 120 -48.28 30.39 -28.95
N TYR A 121 -49.38 29.68 -28.67
CA TYR A 121 -49.43 28.21 -28.70
C TYR A 121 -49.66 27.67 -30.11
N ASP A 122 -50.14 28.52 -31.03
CA ASP A 122 -50.23 28.21 -32.46
C ASP A 122 -48.87 28.44 -33.14
N LYS A 123 -48.12 29.46 -32.67
CA LYS A 123 -46.79 29.81 -33.19
C LYS A 123 -45.66 28.92 -32.68
N VAL A 124 -45.84 28.30 -31.52
CA VAL A 124 -44.84 27.40 -30.92
C VAL A 124 -45.52 26.07 -30.66
N SER A 125 -45.20 25.09 -31.52
CA SER A 125 -45.84 23.77 -31.50
C SER A 125 -45.61 23.03 -30.18
N HIS A 126 -46.37 21.96 -29.94
CA HIS A 126 -46.18 21.13 -28.75
C HIS A 126 -44.73 20.60 -28.63
N SER A 127 -44.23 19.99 -29.71
CA SER A 127 -42.87 19.44 -29.76
C SER A 127 -41.79 20.49 -29.58
N GLN A 128 -41.99 21.70 -30.13
CA GLN A 128 -41.05 22.82 -29.92
C GLN A 128 -41.01 23.29 -28.47
N ARG A 129 -42.17 23.32 -27.78
CA ARG A 129 -42.23 23.67 -26.35
C ARG A 129 -41.51 22.63 -25.49
N GLU A 130 -41.69 21.35 -25.77
CA GLU A 130 -40.98 20.26 -25.08
C GLU A 130 -39.47 20.30 -25.34
N ALA A 131 -39.05 20.58 -26.56
CA ALA A 131 -37.63 20.72 -26.90
C ALA A 131 -36.99 21.92 -26.17
N LEU A 132 -37.69 23.06 -26.11
CA LEU A 132 -37.26 24.24 -25.35
C LEU A 132 -37.15 23.94 -23.86
N PHE A 133 -38.16 23.29 -23.28
CA PHE A 133 -38.15 22.87 -21.88
C PHE A 133 -36.97 21.94 -21.58
N THR A 134 -36.79 20.91 -22.40
CA THR A 134 -35.74 19.90 -22.23
C THR A 134 -34.36 20.51 -22.37
N GLY A 135 -34.14 21.35 -23.39
CA GLY A 135 -32.88 22.07 -23.59
C GLY A 135 -32.55 23.05 -22.47
N PHE A 136 -33.56 23.71 -21.88
CA PHE A 136 -33.35 24.61 -20.75
C PHE A 136 -32.89 23.86 -19.48
N TRP A 137 -33.57 22.77 -19.13
CA TRP A 137 -33.29 22.01 -17.91
C TRP A 137 -32.11 21.03 -18.04
N SER A 138 -31.74 20.60 -19.26
CA SER A 138 -30.58 19.73 -19.50
C SER A 138 -29.25 20.39 -19.09
N SER A 139 -29.17 21.72 -19.15
CA SER A 139 -27.99 22.49 -18.73
C SER A 139 -27.54 22.21 -17.30
N GLY A 140 -28.45 21.82 -16.39
CA GLY A 140 -28.14 21.46 -15.00
C GLY A 140 -27.47 22.56 -14.15
N ASP A 141 -27.28 23.76 -14.72
CA ASP A 141 -26.60 24.89 -14.07
C ASP A 141 -27.51 26.11 -13.99
N PHE A 142 -27.59 26.67 -12.79
CA PHE A 142 -28.49 27.78 -12.49
C PHE A 142 -28.05 29.10 -13.15
N ASN A 143 -26.74 29.32 -13.32
CA ASN A 143 -26.22 30.54 -13.93
C ASN A 143 -26.44 30.52 -15.44
N THR A 144 -26.13 29.40 -16.10
CA THR A 144 -26.39 29.19 -17.53
C THR A 144 -27.87 29.38 -17.86
N GLN A 145 -28.76 28.82 -17.03
CA GLN A 145 -30.20 29.03 -17.17
C GLN A 145 -30.61 30.51 -17.06
N ASN A 146 -30.06 31.25 -16.09
CA ASN A 146 -30.41 32.67 -15.94
C ASN A 146 -29.85 33.51 -17.09
N ALA A 147 -28.64 33.22 -17.58
CA ALA A 147 -28.07 33.87 -18.76
C ALA A 147 -28.98 33.67 -19.98
N TYR A 148 -29.43 32.43 -20.21
CA TYR A 148 -30.40 32.11 -21.26
C TYR A 148 -31.71 32.90 -21.11
N LEU A 149 -32.29 32.94 -19.90
CA LEU A 149 -33.54 33.67 -19.64
C LEU A 149 -33.38 35.17 -19.91
N CYS A 150 -32.27 35.78 -19.49
CA CYS A 150 -31.99 37.20 -19.73
C CYS A 150 -31.81 37.48 -21.23
N GLY A 151 -31.10 36.61 -21.97
CA GLY A 151 -30.92 36.75 -23.42
C GLY A 151 -32.24 36.66 -24.20
N CYS A 152 -33.23 35.93 -23.68
CA CYS A 152 -34.56 35.80 -24.28
C CYS A 152 -35.51 36.97 -24.00
N ILE A 153 -35.12 37.95 -23.17
CA ILE A 153 -36.00 39.04 -22.71
C ILE A 153 -35.41 40.39 -23.09
N LYS A 154 -36.16 41.17 -23.88
CA LYS A 154 -35.83 42.56 -24.18
C LYS A 154 -36.59 43.50 -23.26
N VAL A 155 -35.85 44.32 -22.51
CA VAL A 155 -36.41 45.39 -21.68
C VAL A 155 -36.55 46.66 -22.52
N ILE A 156 -37.75 47.20 -22.63
CA ILE A 156 -38.08 48.37 -23.46
C ILE A 156 -38.70 49.48 -22.63
N ALA A 157 -38.49 50.74 -23.02
CA ALA A 157 -39.19 51.87 -22.44
C ALA A 157 -40.70 51.83 -22.77
N ILE A 158 -41.54 52.34 -21.86
CA ILE A 158 -42.98 52.37 -22.04
C ILE A 158 -43.35 53.46 -23.06
N LYS A 159 -43.96 53.06 -24.18
CA LYS A 159 -44.27 53.98 -25.30
C LYS A 159 -45.51 54.86 -25.09
N ARG A 160 -46.49 54.46 -24.26
CA ARG A 160 -47.71 55.23 -23.95
C ARG A 160 -48.16 54.95 -22.51
N ARG A 161 -48.61 55.98 -21.78
CA ARG A 161 -49.27 55.89 -20.47
C ARG A 161 -50.71 56.39 -20.62
N TYR A 162 -51.68 55.66 -20.06
CA TYR A 162 -53.12 55.94 -20.22
C TYR A 162 -53.78 56.51 -18.96
N THR A 163 -53.00 56.97 -17.97
CA THR A 163 -53.50 57.50 -16.69
C THR A 163 -53.03 58.92 -16.44
N THR A 164 -53.95 59.82 -16.11
CA THR A 164 -53.75 61.27 -15.91
C THR A 164 -53.61 61.72 -14.44
N ALA A 165 -53.52 60.82 -13.46
CA ALA A 165 -53.46 61.21 -12.04
C ALA A 165 -52.17 60.78 -11.33
N ALA A 166 -51.76 61.58 -10.34
CA ALA A 166 -50.52 61.61 -9.57
C ALA A 166 -50.23 60.38 -8.67
N ALA A 167 -50.42 59.16 -9.19
CA ALA A 167 -49.83 57.94 -8.63
C ALA A 167 -48.84 57.40 -9.67
N ALA A 168 -47.59 57.84 -9.60
CA ALA A 168 -46.53 57.38 -10.50
C ALA A 168 -46.47 55.84 -10.45
N SER A 169 -46.93 55.18 -11.53
CA SER A 169 -46.81 53.73 -11.65
C SER A 169 -45.35 53.34 -11.42
N ARG A 170 -45.11 52.46 -10.44
CA ARG A 170 -43.76 51.93 -10.12
C ARG A 170 -43.11 51.22 -11.31
N ARG A 171 -43.86 50.94 -12.38
CA ARG A 171 -43.38 50.29 -13.60
C ARG A 171 -42.86 51.32 -14.59
N THR A 172 -41.54 51.47 -14.66
CA THR A 172 -40.84 52.36 -15.60
C THR A 172 -40.47 51.70 -16.92
N GLN A 173 -40.47 50.36 -16.97
CA GLN A 173 -40.04 49.56 -18.11
C GLN A 173 -41.07 48.47 -18.45
N SER A 174 -41.10 48.07 -19.73
CA SER A 174 -41.85 46.90 -20.22
C SER A 174 -40.90 45.82 -20.71
N ARG A 175 -41.40 44.58 -20.81
CA ARG A 175 -40.59 43.41 -21.18
C ARG A 175 -41.23 42.68 -22.34
N VAL A 176 -40.41 42.30 -23.31
CA VAL A 176 -40.79 41.52 -24.48
C VAL A 176 -40.05 40.19 -24.43
N TYR A 177 -40.80 39.09 -24.57
CA TYR A 177 -40.29 37.73 -24.40
C TYR A 177 -40.17 37.05 -25.77
N TYR A 178 -39.04 36.38 -25.98
CA TYR A 178 -38.75 35.62 -27.18
C TYR A 178 -38.38 34.17 -26.83
N VAL A 179 -38.67 33.23 -27.73
CA VAL A 179 -38.19 31.84 -27.66
C VAL A 179 -37.54 31.44 -28.97
N GLN A 180 -36.50 30.63 -28.92
CA GLN A 180 -35.77 30.18 -30.11
C GLN A 180 -36.31 28.84 -30.59
N CYS A 181 -37.02 28.83 -31.72
CA CYS A 181 -37.45 27.57 -32.34
C CYS A 181 -36.32 27.07 -33.26
N GLY A 182 -36.14 25.74 -33.40
CA GLY A 182 -34.96 25.04 -33.94
C GLY A 182 -34.41 25.42 -35.33
N SER A 183 -34.92 26.48 -35.96
CA SER A 183 -34.41 27.08 -37.20
C SER A 183 -33.69 28.42 -36.97
N GLY A 184 -33.30 28.76 -35.74
CA GLY A 184 -32.66 30.05 -35.40
C GLY A 184 -33.61 31.26 -35.41
N MET A 185 -34.92 31.03 -35.62
CA MET A 185 -35.93 32.08 -35.61
C MET A 185 -36.43 32.36 -34.19
N SER A 186 -36.32 33.63 -33.77
CA SER A 186 -36.85 34.10 -32.49
C SER A 186 -38.35 34.41 -32.59
N VAL A 187 -39.19 33.66 -31.89
CA VAL A 187 -40.64 33.85 -31.86
C VAL A 187 -41.04 34.67 -30.64
N ARG A 188 -41.78 35.78 -30.85
CA ARG A 188 -42.31 36.60 -29.76
C ARG A 188 -43.48 35.89 -29.06
N VAL A 189 -43.39 35.78 -27.74
CA VAL A 189 -44.42 35.17 -26.90
C VAL A 189 -44.90 36.11 -25.79
N CYS A 190 -46.05 35.82 -25.19
CA CYS A 190 -46.53 36.52 -24.01
C CYS A 190 -45.80 36.02 -22.74
N ARG A 191 -45.86 36.80 -21.66
CA ARG A 191 -45.25 36.41 -20.37
C ARG A 191 -45.76 35.07 -19.86
N LYS A 192 -47.07 34.80 -20.00
CA LYS A 192 -47.69 33.56 -19.51
C LYS A 192 -47.12 32.34 -20.25
N ALA A 193 -47.11 32.37 -21.57
CA ALA A 193 -46.50 31.33 -22.40
C ALA A 193 -45.01 31.12 -22.08
N PHE A 194 -44.24 32.21 -21.92
CA PHE A 194 -42.81 32.10 -21.59
C PHE A 194 -42.55 31.40 -20.25
N LEU A 195 -43.34 31.70 -19.22
CA LEU A 195 -43.26 31.06 -17.90
C LEU A 195 -43.65 29.58 -17.96
N HIS A 196 -44.70 29.26 -18.73
CA HIS A 196 -45.21 27.89 -18.91
C HIS A 196 -44.20 27.00 -19.63
N ILE A 197 -43.60 27.49 -20.73
CA ILE A 197 -42.62 26.76 -21.53
C ILE A 197 -41.36 26.40 -20.71
N HIS A 198 -40.86 27.31 -19.88
CA HIS A 198 -39.64 27.08 -19.10
C HIS A 198 -39.91 26.54 -17.68
N ALA A 199 -41.19 26.44 -17.27
CA ALA A 199 -41.61 26.09 -15.92
C ALA A 199 -40.89 26.88 -14.81
N VAL A 200 -40.72 28.20 -15.02
CA VAL A 200 -40.08 29.12 -14.06
C VAL A 200 -41.09 30.10 -13.48
N SER A 201 -40.84 30.59 -12.26
CA SER A 201 -41.68 31.62 -11.64
C SER A 201 -41.33 33.03 -12.11
N GLY A 202 -42.32 33.92 -12.11
CA GLY A 202 -42.12 35.33 -12.46
C GLY A 202 -41.02 35.99 -11.63
N GLY A 203 -41.00 35.73 -10.31
CA GLY A 203 -39.98 36.27 -9.41
C GLY A 203 -38.56 35.75 -9.67
N ARG A 204 -38.38 34.61 -10.35
CA ARG A 204 -37.04 34.16 -10.81
C ARG A 204 -36.55 35.08 -11.94
N ILE A 205 -37.42 35.38 -12.91
CA ILE A 205 -37.11 36.29 -14.02
C ILE A 205 -36.83 37.70 -13.50
N ASP A 206 -37.66 38.21 -12.60
CA ASP A 206 -37.49 39.55 -12.02
C ASP A 206 -36.11 39.73 -11.38
N ARG A 207 -35.69 38.77 -10.57
CA ARG A 207 -34.38 38.80 -9.90
C ARG A 207 -33.22 38.66 -10.87
N ALA A 208 -33.33 37.74 -11.84
CA ALA A 208 -32.29 37.55 -12.85
C ALA A 208 -32.07 38.82 -13.68
N LEU A 209 -33.16 39.47 -14.13
CA LEU A 209 -33.07 40.72 -14.89
C LEU A 209 -32.55 41.88 -14.03
N LYS A 210 -32.99 42.00 -12.77
CA LYS A 210 -32.46 43.02 -11.86
C LYS A 210 -30.94 42.91 -11.72
N SER A 211 -30.43 41.70 -11.45
CA SER A 211 -28.99 41.46 -11.35
C SER A 211 -28.24 41.66 -12.67
N PHE A 212 -28.88 41.39 -13.80
CA PHE A 212 -28.29 41.57 -15.14
C PHE A 212 -28.14 43.05 -15.50
N VAL A 213 -29.15 43.87 -15.17
CA VAL A 213 -29.12 45.33 -15.39
C VAL A 213 -28.13 45.99 -14.43
N GLU A 214 -28.14 45.63 -13.14
CA GLU A 214 -27.20 46.16 -12.14
C GLU A 214 -25.72 45.86 -12.50
N ALA A 215 -25.47 44.81 -13.26
CA ALA A 215 -24.14 44.41 -13.72
C ALA A 215 -23.80 44.85 -15.15
N GLY A 216 -24.48 45.87 -15.69
CA GLY A 216 -24.13 46.44 -16.99
C GLY A 216 -24.42 45.54 -18.19
N GLY A 217 -25.41 44.65 -18.09
CA GLY A 217 -25.80 43.77 -19.20
C GLY A 217 -25.05 42.43 -19.25
N SER A 218 -24.44 42.02 -18.14
CA SER A 218 -23.75 40.72 -18.01
C SER A 218 -24.45 39.81 -16.99
N PRO A 219 -24.63 38.50 -17.27
CA PRO A 219 -25.19 37.57 -16.29
C PRO A 219 -24.30 37.46 -15.04
N GLN A 220 -24.85 37.76 -13.87
CA GLN A 220 -24.15 37.61 -12.60
C GLN A 220 -24.20 36.18 -12.09
N MET A 221 -23.09 35.73 -11.48
CA MET A 221 -23.03 34.43 -10.79
C MET A 221 -23.88 34.43 -9.52
N ASP A 222 -24.53 33.31 -9.21
CA ASP A 222 -25.22 33.11 -7.94
C ASP A 222 -24.23 33.19 -6.76
N LYS A 223 -24.44 34.20 -5.90
CA LYS A 223 -23.62 34.48 -4.72
C LYS A 223 -24.08 33.72 -3.47
N ARG A 224 -25.18 32.96 -3.52
CA ARG A 224 -25.68 32.20 -2.37
C ARG A 224 -24.67 31.16 -1.89
N GLY A 225 -24.39 31.16 -0.59
CA GLY A 225 -23.43 30.25 0.05
C GLY A 225 -21.96 30.55 -0.28
N ARG A 226 -21.66 31.70 -0.89
CA ARG A 226 -20.30 32.16 -1.20
C ARG A 226 -19.83 33.31 -0.29
N HIS A 227 -20.47 33.49 0.86
CA HIS A 227 -19.98 34.43 1.87
C HIS A 227 -18.77 33.82 2.56
N GLU A 228 -17.77 34.65 2.86
CA GLU A 228 -16.68 34.20 3.72
C GLU A 228 -17.24 33.91 5.12
N PRO A 229 -16.99 32.72 5.68
CA PRO A 229 -17.41 32.42 7.04
C PRO A 229 -16.66 33.32 8.03
N GLY A 230 -17.37 33.91 9.00
CA GLY A 230 -16.74 34.73 10.04
C GLY A 230 -15.69 33.97 10.89
N ASN A 231 -15.74 32.64 10.89
CA ASN A 231 -14.82 31.77 11.63
C ASN A 231 -13.67 31.24 10.75
N LYS A 232 -13.37 31.90 9.61
CA LYS A 232 -12.26 31.50 8.74
C LYS A 232 -10.94 31.74 9.49
N THR A 233 -10.17 30.68 9.67
CA THR A 233 -8.85 30.79 10.32
C THR A 233 -7.95 31.72 9.50
N PRO A 234 -7.25 32.68 10.14
CA PRO A 234 -6.31 33.58 9.46
C PRO A 234 -5.23 32.80 8.69
N GLU A 235 -4.81 33.34 7.54
CA GLU A 235 -3.77 32.70 6.71
C GLU A 235 -2.41 32.67 7.43
N GLU A 236 -2.16 33.63 8.32
CA GLU A 236 -0.96 33.66 9.17
C GLU A 236 -0.88 32.42 10.08
N THR A 237 -2.00 32.05 10.71
CA THR A 237 -2.08 30.85 11.55
C THR A 237 -1.88 29.58 10.73
N ILE A 238 -2.44 29.52 9.51
CA ILE A 238 -2.23 28.40 8.57
C ILE A 238 -0.76 28.31 8.16
N SER A 239 -0.11 29.44 7.91
CA SER A 239 1.31 29.51 7.54
C SER A 239 2.21 29.03 8.66
N TYR A 240 1.90 29.38 9.91
CA TYR A 240 2.62 28.88 11.07
C TYR A 240 2.48 27.35 11.23
N VAL A 241 1.30 26.78 10.98
CA VAL A 241 1.11 25.32 10.95
C VAL A 241 1.96 24.67 9.85
N LYS A 242 2.04 25.26 8.65
CA LYS A 242 2.89 24.77 7.55
C LYS A 242 4.37 24.79 7.96
N GLN A 243 4.83 25.86 8.60
CA GLN A 243 6.20 26.00 9.09
C GLN A 243 6.54 24.92 10.11
N HIS A 244 5.68 24.70 11.10
CA HIS A 244 5.85 23.63 12.07
C HIS A 244 5.90 22.24 11.42
N ILE A 245 5.04 21.95 10.43
CA ILE A 245 5.10 20.64 9.75
C ILE A 245 6.40 20.49 8.94
N ALA A 246 6.90 21.57 8.36
CA ALA A 246 8.12 21.58 7.57
C ALA A 246 9.42 21.48 8.40
N SER A 247 9.36 21.77 9.71
CA SER A 247 10.54 21.70 10.60
C SER A 247 11.01 20.28 10.88
N PHE A 248 10.14 19.27 10.71
CA PHE A 248 10.52 17.87 10.93
C PHE A 248 11.42 17.34 9.81
N PRO A 249 12.49 16.59 10.13
CA PRO A 249 13.33 15.93 9.13
C PRO A 249 12.53 15.01 8.22
N GLN A 250 12.73 15.14 6.90
CA GLN A 250 12.04 14.39 5.87
C GLN A 250 13.03 13.50 5.12
N TYR A 251 12.66 12.25 4.92
CA TYR A 251 13.45 11.24 4.22
C TYR A 251 12.80 10.84 2.91
N GLU A 252 13.58 10.64 1.87
CA GLU A 252 13.10 10.08 0.61
C GLU A 252 13.26 8.56 0.63
N SER A 253 12.21 7.82 0.21
CA SER A 253 12.36 6.38 0.06
C SER A 253 13.18 6.09 -1.20
N HIS A 254 14.45 5.74 -1.02
CA HIS A 254 15.42 5.56 -2.11
C HIS A 254 15.01 4.50 -3.16
N TYR A 255 14.09 3.58 -2.83
CA TYR A 255 13.73 2.44 -3.67
C TYR A 255 12.32 2.52 -4.29
N SER A 256 11.52 3.56 -4.00
CA SER A 256 10.17 3.73 -4.59
C SER A 256 10.14 4.73 -5.75
N ARG A 257 11.26 4.89 -6.47
CA ARG A 257 11.38 5.88 -7.56
C ARG A 257 10.46 5.59 -8.74
N THR A 258 10.08 4.33 -8.96
CA THR A 258 9.14 3.92 -10.02
C THR A 258 7.68 4.21 -9.68
N ASP A 259 7.28 4.10 -8.41
CA ASP A 259 5.86 4.18 -8.02
C ASP A 259 5.43 5.54 -7.45
N ASN A 260 6.35 6.35 -6.87
CA ASN A 260 6.01 7.64 -6.23
C ASN A 260 7.23 8.57 -6.06
N PRO A 261 7.69 9.25 -7.13
CA PRO A 261 8.90 10.09 -7.09
C PRO A 261 8.79 11.29 -6.12
N ASN A 262 7.59 11.77 -5.81
CA ASN A 262 7.37 13.01 -5.04
C ASN A 262 6.95 12.78 -3.58
N ARG A 263 7.10 11.56 -3.03
CA ARG A 263 6.66 11.24 -1.66
C ARG A 263 7.82 11.23 -0.67
N LYS A 264 7.69 12.00 0.40
CA LYS A 264 8.65 12.07 1.52
C LYS A 264 8.09 11.41 2.77
N TYR A 265 8.97 11.00 3.67
CA TYR A 265 8.63 10.25 4.88
C TYR A 265 9.19 10.92 6.13
N LEU A 266 8.37 10.99 7.17
CA LEU A 266 8.74 11.39 8.53
C LEU A 266 9.13 10.15 9.34
N SER A 267 9.80 10.37 10.47
CA SER A 267 10.20 9.31 11.41
C SER A 267 9.04 8.37 11.79
N PRO A 268 9.28 7.05 11.94
CA PRO A 268 8.25 6.08 12.31
C PRO A 268 7.70 6.25 13.72
N ASP A 269 8.41 6.97 14.59
CA ASP A 269 8.00 7.25 15.98
C ASP A 269 7.15 8.53 16.10
N LEU A 270 6.91 9.20 14.97
CA LEU A 270 6.03 10.35 14.85
C LEU A 270 4.64 9.92 14.36
N THR A 271 3.64 10.65 14.81
CA THR A 271 2.26 10.57 14.30
C THR A 271 1.70 11.98 14.20
N VAL A 272 0.68 12.21 13.37
CA VAL A 272 0.05 13.54 13.27
C VAL A 272 -0.45 14.03 14.64
N SER A 273 -0.96 13.12 15.49
CA SER A 273 -1.37 13.46 16.86
C SER A 273 -0.19 13.93 17.71
N LYS A 274 0.95 13.23 17.64
CA LYS A 274 2.16 13.58 18.39
C LYS A 274 2.76 14.90 17.89
N MET A 275 2.75 15.12 16.58
CA MET A 275 3.16 16.40 15.98
C MET A 275 2.23 17.55 16.39
N HIS A 276 0.92 17.32 16.54
CA HIS A 276 -0.01 18.33 17.04
C HIS A 276 0.23 18.66 18.52
N SER A 277 0.57 17.67 19.35
CA SER A 277 0.99 17.92 20.73
C SER A 277 2.25 18.79 20.79
N MET A 278 3.27 18.48 19.99
CA MET A 278 4.49 19.30 19.88
C MET A 278 4.18 20.72 19.39
N TYR A 279 3.27 20.86 18.43
CA TYR A 279 2.81 22.16 17.93
C TYR A 279 2.11 22.99 19.02
N LYS A 280 1.32 22.36 19.90
CA LYS A 280 0.68 23.06 21.02
C LYS A 280 1.71 23.56 22.04
N GLU A 281 2.76 22.78 22.29
CA GLU A 281 3.87 23.18 23.15
C GLU A 281 4.62 24.37 22.54
N GLU A 282 4.92 24.33 21.24
CA GLU A 282 5.58 25.43 20.52
C GLU A 282 4.71 26.70 20.49
N CYS A 283 3.40 26.57 20.25
CA CYS A 283 2.45 27.68 20.36
C CYS A 283 2.42 28.29 21.77
N SER A 284 2.51 27.47 22.81
CA SER A 284 2.51 27.95 24.20
C SER A 284 3.78 28.73 24.52
N ASN A 285 4.94 28.30 23.99
CA ASN A 285 6.21 28.99 24.13
C ASN A 285 6.25 30.32 23.36
N ASP A 286 5.64 30.36 22.17
CA ASP A 286 5.58 31.55 21.30
C ASP A 286 4.42 32.51 21.64
N GLY A 287 3.60 32.20 22.65
CA GLY A 287 2.44 33.01 23.04
C GLY A 287 1.31 33.06 22.01
N LYS A 288 1.14 32.00 21.21
CA LYS A 288 0.12 31.89 20.15
C LYS A 288 -0.99 30.93 20.53
N GLU A 289 -2.22 31.18 20.07
CA GLU A 289 -3.29 30.20 20.22
C GLU A 289 -3.17 29.04 19.20
N PRO A 290 -3.17 27.78 19.66
CA PRO A 290 -3.05 26.63 18.77
C PRO A 290 -4.34 26.33 18.02
N VAL A 291 -4.22 25.94 16.75
CA VAL A 291 -5.36 25.44 15.97
C VAL A 291 -5.87 24.08 16.47
N SER A 292 -7.12 23.76 16.11
CA SER A 292 -7.69 22.44 16.35
C SER A 292 -6.93 21.33 15.61
N ASP A 293 -6.91 20.12 16.20
CA ASP A 293 -6.30 18.92 15.60
C ASP A 293 -6.87 18.63 14.20
N TRP A 294 -8.16 18.88 14.00
CA TRP A 294 -8.80 18.75 12.69
C TRP A 294 -8.18 19.67 11.63
N LEU A 295 -7.96 20.95 11.97
CA LEU A 295 -7.36 21.91 11.04
C LEU A 295 -5.89 21.56 10.76
N TYR A 296 -5.16 21.16 11.79
CA TYR A 296 -3.78 20.69 11.66
C TYR A 296 -3.69 19.48 10.72
N ARG A 297 -4.55 18.47 10.91
CA ARG A 297 -4.65 17.30 10.00
C ARG A 297 -5.06 17.69 8.60
N LYS A 298 -5.93 18.69 8.44
CA LYS A 298 -6.35 19.19 7.13
C LYS A 298 -5.16 19.78 6.39
N VAL A 299 -4.39 20.67 7.02
CA VAL A 299 -3.17 21.26 6.44
C VAL A 299 -2.13 20.18 6.12
N PHE A 300 -1.87 19.23 7.04
CA PHE A 300 -0.97 18.10 6.78
C PHE A 300 -1.40 17.26 5.57
N ASN A 301 -2.70 17.09 5.35
CA ASN A 301 -3.22 16.24 4.27
C ASN A 301 -3.36 16.92 2.92
N GLU A 302 -3.75 18.19 2.91
CA GLU A 302 -4.01 18.96 1.69
C GLU A 302 -2.74 19.66 1.18
N ASN A 303 -1.78 20.02 2.05
CA ASN A 303 -0.57 20.76 1.67
C ASN A 303 0.70 19.92 1.61
N PHE A 304 0.73 18.70 2.19
CA PHE A 304 1.93 17.87 2.23
C PHE A 304 1.70 16.44 1.70
N ASN A 305 2.65 15.96 0.89
CA ASN A 305 2.74 14.56 0.47
C ASN A 305 3.67 13.74 1.39
N LEU A 306 3.45 13.86 2.69
CA LEU A 306 4.23 13.17 3.73
C LEU A 306 3.54 11.86 4.18
N GLY A 307 4.35 10.82 4.41
CA GLY A 307 3.96 9.60 5.14
C GLY A 307 4.84 9.40 6.37
N PHE A 308 4.48 8.46 7.25
CA PHE A 308 5.36 8.01 8.33
C PHE A 308 6.05 6.73 7.85
N GLY A 309 7.37 6.77 7.72
CA GLY A 309 8.15 5.67 7.13
C GLY A 309 8.90 4.91 8.21
N ARG A 310 8.60 3.62 8.38
CA ARG A 310 9.60 2.70 8.93
C ARG A 310 10.64 2.45 7.83
N PRO A 311 11.94 2.33 8.14
CA PRO A 311 12.85 1.62 7.23
C PRO A 311 12.17 0.32 6.80
N ARG A 312 12.21 -0.03 5.51
CA ARG A 312 11.70 -1.35 5.11
C ARG A 312 12.49 -2.39 5.90
N THR A 313 11.79 -3.15 6.74
CA THR A 313 12.27 -4.46 7.19
C THR A 313 12.18 -5.42 6.00
N ASP A 314 13.11 -6.37 5.89
CA ASP A 314 13.25 -7.32 4.76
C ASP A 314 13.71 -6.72 3.42
N THR A 315 14.78 -5.90 3.43
CA THR A 315 15.49 -5.56 2.18
C THR A 315 16.44 -6.68 1.74
N CYS A 316 16.64 -6.80 0.42
CA CYS A 316 17.61 -7.75 -0.10
C CYS A 316 19.04 -7.26 0.16
N LYS A 317 19.76 -7.98 1.02
CA LYS A 317 21.18 -7.73 1.33
C LYS A 317 22.04 -7.55 0.06
N VAL A 318 21.83 -8.39 -0.96
CA VAL A 318 22.57 -8.31 -2.23
C VAL A 318 22.27 -7.00 -2.97
N CYS A 319 21.00 -6.57 -3.00
CA CYS A 319 20.65 -5.29 -3.63
C CYS A 319 21.24 -4.11 -2.88
N ASP A 320 21.18 -4.13 -1.55
CA ASP A 320 21.74 -3.05 -0.72
C ASP A 320 23.26 -2.95 -0.91
N GLU A 321 23.96 -4.09 -0.88
CA GLU A 321 25.42 -4.15 -1.10
C GLU A 321 25.81 -3.71 -2.52
N MET A 322 25.13 -4.22 -3.54
CA MET A 322 25.43 -3.88 -4.95
C MET A 322 25.21 -2.40 -5.22
N LYS A 323 24.17 -1.83 -4.64
CA LYS A 323 23.90 -0.42 -4.79
C LYS A 323 24.97 0.45 -4.14
N VAL A 324 25.39 0.13 -2.92
CA VAL A 324 26.51 0.82 -2.26
C VAL A 324 27.77 0.74 -3.13
N LYS A 325 28.06 -0.43 -3.70
CA LYS A 325 29.19 -0.62 -4.63
C LYS A 325 29.06 0.23 -5.90
N VAL A 326 27.89 0.25 -6.54
CA VAL A 326 27.64 1.05 -7.76
C VAL A 326 27.73 2.55 -7.49
N ASP A 327 27.24 3.01 -6.34
CA ASP A 327 27.25 4.42 -5.96
C ASP A 327 28.67 4.89 -5.61
N ALA A 328 29.49 4.04 -4.98
CA ALA A 328 30.88 4.34 -4.63
C ALA A 328 31.86 4.21 -5.82
N GLU A 329 31.52 3.44 -6.84
CA GLU A 329 32.40 3.18 -7.98
C GLU A 329 32.48 4.38 -8.94
N THR A 330 33.71 4.79 -9.23
CA THR A 330 34.04 5.91 -10.14
C THR A 330 34.42 5.41 -11.53
N ASN A 331 34.96 4.19 -11.65
CA ASN A 331 35.32 3.60 -12.93
C ASN A 331 34.07 3.18 -13.73
N THR A 332 33.93 3.70 -14.95
CA THR A 332 32.75 3.45 -15.80
C THR A 332 32.58 2.00 -16.20
N VAL A 333 33.66 1.25 -16.45
CA VAL A 333 33.61 -0.15 -16.87
C VAL A 333 33.20 -1.05 -15.70
N THR A 334 33.85 -0.91 -14.55
CA THR A 334 33.50 -1.67 -13.33
C THR A 334 32.07 -1.36 -12.89
N LYS A 335 31.65 -0.09 -12.99
CA LYS A 335 30.27 0.33 -12.69
C LYS A 335 29.26 -0.32 -13.62
N GLN A 336 29.57 -0.47 -14.92
CA GLN A 336 28.71 -1.20 -15.86
C GLN A 336 28.63 -2.69 -15.51
N GLN A 337 29.75 -3.32 -15.14
CA GLN A 337 29.76 -4.73 -14.70
C GLN A 337 28.89 -4.95 -13.46
N LEU A 338 29.08 -4.13 -12.41
CA LEU A 338 28.27 -4.19 -11.19
C LEU A 338 26.78 -3.97 -11.47
N ASN A 339 26.43 -3.04 -12.37
CA ASN A 339 25.05 -2.85 -12.80
C ASN A 339 24.51 -4.07 -13.56
N GLY A 340 25.31 -4.70 -14.40
CA GLY A 340 24.95 -5.94 -15.09
C GLY A 340 24.67 -7.09 -14.13
N GLU A 341 25.53 -7.29 -13.12
CA GLU A 341 25.33 -8.29 -12.06
C GLU A 341 24.07 -7.99 -11.23
N TRP A 342 23.85 -6.72 -10.89
CA TRP A 342 22.68 -6.30 -10.14
C TRP A 342 21.38 -6.51 -10.92
N GLU A 343 21.37 -6.17 -12.20
CA GLU A 343 20.25 -6.42 -13.11
C GLU A 343 19.98 -7.92 -13.26
N LEU A 344 21.02 -8.74 -13.40
CA LEU A 344 20.89 -10.20 -13.43
C LEU A 344 20.25 -10.74 -12.14
N HIS A 345 20.64 -10.23 -10.97
CA HIS A 345 20.03 -10.60 -9.69
C HIS A 345 18.53 -10.25 -9.65
N LYS A 346 18.15 -9.05 -10.11
CA LYS A 346 16.72 -8.64 -10.22
C LYS A 346 15.95 -9.54 -11.17
N ARG A 347 16.47 -9.80 -12.38
CA ARG A 347 15.83 -10.70 -13.35
C ARG A 347 15.66 -12.12 -12.83
N LYS A 348 16.62 -12.63 -12.05
CA LYS A 348 16.49 -13.93 -11.37
C LYS A 348 15.34 -13.93 -10.37
N ALA A 349 15.17 -12.85 -9.61
CA ALA A 349 14.05 -12.69 -8.69
C ALA A 349 12.71 -12.60 -9.43
N GLU A 350 12.64 -11.78 -10.49
CA GLU A 350 11.44 -11.66 -11.33
C GLU A 350 11.04 -13.00 -11.96
N ARG A 351 12.00 -13.76 -12.49
CA ARG A 351 11.70 -15.09 -13.05
C ARG A 351 11.18 -16.06 -11.99
N ALA A 352 11.66 -15.99 -10.74
CA ALA A 352 11.13 -16.81 -9.65
C ALA A 352 9.65 -16.51 -9.38
N TYR A 353 9.26 -15.23 -9.36
CA TYR A 353 7.84 -14.84 -9.23
C TYR A 353 7.00 -15.26 -10.42
N GLN A 354 7.54 -15.09 -11.62
CA GLN A 354 6.85 -15.48 -12.83
C GLN A 354 6.57 -16.99 -12.81
N GLN A 355 7.54 -17.79 -12.39
CA GLN A 355 7.38 -19.23 -12.24
C GLN A 355 6.33 -19.58 -11.18
N LEU A 356 6.35 -18.93 -10.00
CA LEU A 356 5.32 -19.12 -8.98
C LEU A 356 3.91 -18.81 -9.52
N LYS A 357 3.77 -17.76 -10.32
CA LYS A 357 2.50 -17.39 -10.96
C LYS A 357 2.06 -18.40 -12.01
N GLU A 358 2.99 -18.86 -12.85
CA GLU A 358 2.77 -19.88 -13.88
C GLU A 358 2.32 -21.21 -13.24
N ASP A 359 3.01 -21.68 -12.20
CA ASP A 359 2.68 -22.94 -11.51
C ASP A 359 1.38 -22.84 -10.69
N THR A 360 1.10 -21.65 -10.12
CA THR A 360 -0.20 -21.37 -9.48
C THR A 360 -1.34 -21.42 -10.49
N ALA A 361 -1.13 -20.95 -11.72
CA ALA A 361 -2.13 -21.06 -12.78
C ALA A 361 -2.29 -22.52 -13.22
N LEU A 362 -1.19 -23.27 -13.33
CA LEU A 362 -1.18 -24.68 -13.73
C LEU A 362 -1.94 -25.58 -12.74
N SER A 363 -1.71 -25.41 -11.44
CA SER A 363 -2.44 -26.16 -10.40
C SER A 363 -3.94 -25.87 -10.36
N LYS A 364 -4.37 -24.71 -10.89
CA LYS A 364 -5.79 -24.37 -11.03
C LYS A 364 -6.40 -24.92 -12.31
N SER A 365 -5.62 -25.04 -13.38
CA SER A 365 -6.10 -25.57 -14.66
C SER A 365 -6.17 -27.09 -14.70
N THR A 366 -5.31 -27.77 -13.93
CA THR A 366 -5.11 -29.21 -14.02
C THR A 366 -5.23 -29.87 -12.64
N SER A 367 -5.94 -30.99 -12.55
CA SER A 367 -6.08 -31.76 -11.30
C SER A 367 -4.84 -32.59 -10.95
N ASP A 368 -3.94 -32.80 -11.90
CA ASP A 368 -2.73 -33.62 -11.77
C ASP A 368 -1.55 -32.89 -11.09
N VAL A 369 -1.67 -31.58 -10.87
CA VAL A 369 -0.62 -30.74 -10.28
C VAL A 369 -1.13 -30.05 -9.03
N ASP A 370 -0.42 -30.25 -7.92
CA ASP A 370 -0.58 -29.46 -6.71
C ASP A 370 0.53 -28.42 -6.63
N ALA A 371 0.18 -27.20 -6.22
CA ALA A 371 1.15 -26.16 -5.95
C ALA A 371 0.95 -25.61 -4.54
N ILE A 372 2.00 -25.67 -3.72
CA ILE A 372 2.00 -25.15 -2.36
C ILE A 372 3.14 -24.17 -2.14
N THR A 373 2.93 -23.18 -1.29
CA THR A 373 4.02 -22.35 -0.76
C THR A 373 4.09 -22.50 0.75
N PHE A 374 5.29 -22.58 1.31
CA PHE A 374 5.45 -22.71 2.75
C PHE A 374 6.59 -21.84 3.26
N ASP A 375 6.36 -21.27 4.44
CA ASP A 375 7.29 -20.37 5.09
C ASP A 375 7.10 -20.42 6.61
N LEU A 376 8.19 -20.15 7.35
CA LEU A 376 8.16 -20.14 8.80
C LEU A 376 8.03 -18.70 9.30
N GLN A 377 6.93 -18.40 9.98
CA GLN A 377 6.73 -17.07 10.56
C GLN A 377 7.80 -16.77 11.62
N GLN A 378 8.10 -15.48 11.80
CA GLN A 378 8.88 -15.02 12.95
C GLN A 378 8.36 -15.64 14.26
N SER A 379 9.28 -16.11 15.11
CA SER A 379 8.96 -16.73 16.40
C SER A 379 8.03 -15.84 17.23
N LEU A 380 6.91 -16.42 17.67
CA LEU A 380 5.86 -15.71 18.39
C LEU A 380 6.14 -15.79 19.90
N PRO A 381 6.41 -14.65 20.58
CA PRO A 381 6.71 -14.64 22.01
C PRO A 381 5.50 -15.10 22.83
N THR A 382 5.76 -15.91 23.85
CA THR A 382 4.74 -16.41 24.77
C THR A 382 5.33 -16.41 26.20
N PRO A 383 4.78 -15.64 27.15
CA PRO A 383 3.57 -14.82 27.07
C PRO A 383 3.83 -13.46 26.41
N VAL A 384 2.82 -12.87 25.77
CA VAL A 384 2.81 -11.44 25.39
C VAL A 384 2.15 -10.65 26.51
N LEU A 385 2.94 -9.81 27.18
CA LEU A 385 2.55 -8.98 28.31
C LEU A 385 2.76 -7.50 27.96
N THR A 386 1.98 -6.61 28.59
CA THR A 386 2.11 -5.16 28.44
C THR A 386 3.23 -4.56 29.28
N THR A 387 3.76 -5.31 30.25
CA THR A 387 4.77 -4.85 31.20
C THR A 387 6.17 -4.89 30.59
N ASN A 388 6.94 -3.81 30.75
CA ASN A 388 8.30 -3.69 30.20
C ASN A 388 9.31 -4.72 30.76
N VAL A 389 9.03 -5.34 31.90
CA VAL A 389 9.88 -6.39 32.50
C VAL A 389 10.12 -7.55 31.53
N VAL A 390 9.14 -7.84 30.66
CA VAL A 390 9.23 -8.93 29.68
C VAL A 390 10.39 -8.76 28.70
N PHE A 391 10.83 -7.52 28.43
CA PHE A 391 11.94 -7.24 27.50
C PHE A 391 13.30 -7.69 28.04
N TYR A 392 13.42 -7.91 29.36
CA TYR A 392 14.65 -8.34 30.02
C TYR A 392 14.65 -9.84 30.36
N LYS A 393 13.65 -10.57 29.88
CA LYS A 393 13.38 -11.96 30.25
C LYS A 393 13.28 -12.85 29.02
N ARG A 394 13.75 -14.09 29.14
CA ARG A 394 13.66 -15.07 28.06
C ARG A 394 12.23 -15.61 28.00
N GLN A 395 11.57 -15.39 26.87
CA GLN A 395 10.21 -15.86 26.61
C GLN A 395 10.23 -17.25 25.96
N LEU A 396 9.13 -17.97 26.08
CA LEU A 396 8.89 -19.20 25.34
C LEU A 396 8.51 -18.84 23.90
N TRP A 397 9.07 -19.55 22.93
CA TRP A 397 8.70 -19.37 21.53
C TRP A 397 7.54 -20.29 21.13
N THR A 398 6.53 -19.71 20.50
CA THR A 398 5.53 -20.43 19.71
C THR A 398 5.89 -20.25 18.24
N TYR A 399 5.98 -21.35 17.51
CA TYR A 399 6.32 -21.38 16.09
C TYR A 399 5.06 -21.56 15.25
N ASN A 400 5.11 -21.06 14.01
CA ASN A 400 4.03 -21.18 13.05
C ASN A 400 4.61 -21.38 11.65
N LEU A 401 4.45 -22.58 11.08
CA LEU A 401 4.72 -22.84 9.68
C LEU A 401 3.42 -22.67 8.88
N GLY A 402 3.37 -21.61 8.09
CA GLY A 402 2.28 -21.40 7.16
C GLY A 402 2.49 -22.26 5.91
N ILE A 403 1.47 -23.01 5.50
CA ILE A 403 1.40 -23.68 4.20
C ILE A 403 0.19 -23.12 3.47
N HIS A 404 0.42 -22.55 2.29
CA HIS A 404 -0.60 -21.98 1.44
C HIS A 404 -0.81 -22.89 0.24
N ASP A 405 -2.04 -23.38 0.08
CA ASP A 405 -2.45 -24.11 -1.11
C ASP A 405 -2.78 -23.11 -2.21
N CYS A 406 -1.96 -23.06 -3.26
CA CYS A 406 -2.10 -22.11 -4.36
C CYS A 406 -3.37 -22.35 -5.18
N LYS A 407 -3.88 -23.58 -5.24
CA LYS A 407 -5.07 -23.97 -5.99
C LYS A 407 -6.33 -23.46 -5.31
N THR A 408 -6.53 -23.80 -4.04
CA THR A 408 -7.72 -23.39 -3.28
C THR A 408 -7.57 -22.01 -2.62
N SER A 409 -6.34 -21.47 -2.60
CA SER A 409 -5.98 -20.26 -1.86
C SER A 409 -6.25 -20.35 -0.35
N LYS A 410 -6.32 -21.57 0.21
CA LYS A 410 -6.46 -21.82 1.65
C LYS A 410 -5.09 -21.79 2.32
N ALA A 411 -5.06 -21.28 3.55
CA ALA A 411 -3.85 -21.18 4.34
C ALA A 411 -3.98 -22.01 5.62
N TYR A 412 -3.01 -22.89 5.82
CA TYR A 412 -2.89 -23.84 6.92
C TYR A 412 -1.74 -23.40 7.82
N MET A 413 -2.02 -23.22 9.10
CA MET A 413 -1.07 -22.71 10.09
C MET A 413 -0.69 -23.85 11.02
N HIS A 414 0.48 -24.45 10.79
CA HIS A 414 0.99 -25.55 11.60
C HIS A 414 1.73 -24.95 12.78
N MET A 415 1.17 -25.08 13.99
CA MET A 415 1.66 -24.37 15.16
C MET A 415 2.07 -25.33 16.27
N TRP A 416 3.20 -25.04 16.91
CA TRP A 416 3.72 -25.73 18.09
C TRP A 416 4.52 -24.75 18.95
N HIS A 417 4.92 -25.16 20.16
CA HIS A 417 5.81 -24.37 21.00
C HIS A 417 7.16 -25.07 21.18
N GLU A 418 8.14 -24.33 21.66
CA GLU A 418 9.53 -24.78 21.86
C GLU A 418 9.67 -26.04 22.73
N GLY A 419 8.75 -26.22 23.68
CA GLY A 419 8.65 -27.42 24.53
C GLY A 419 8.05 -28.64 23.82
N THR A 420 7.50 -28.48 22.62
CA THR A 420 7.05 -29.60 21.77
C THR A 420 8.16 -30.06 20.84
N ALA A 421 8.76 -29.12 20.11
CA ALA A 421 9.80 -29.38 19.12
C ALA A 421 10.58 -28.09 18.80
N SER A 422 11.74 -28.24 18.16
CA SER A 422 12.52 -27.13 17.62
C SER A 422 11.92 -26.58 16.31
N ARG A 423 12.68 -25.79 15.54
CA ARG A 423 12.25 -25.15 14.28
C ARG A 423 13.24 -25.38 13.12
N GLY A 424 13.94 -26.51 13.15
CA GLY A 424 14.94 -26.90 12.16
C GLY A 424 14.32 -27.54 10.92
N SER A 425 15.21 -28.04 10.04
CA SER A 425 14.81 -28.66 8.77
C SER A 425 13.93 -29.90 8.92
N GLN A 426 14.16 -30.73 9.94
CA GLN A 426 13.36 -31.93 10.16
C GLN A 426 11.94 -31.59 10.62
N GLU A 427 11.78 -30.54 11.43
CA GLU A 427 10.48 -30.08 11.88
C GLU A 427 9.67 -29.47 10.74
N VAL A 428 10.30 -28.64 9.90
CA VAL A 428 9.64 -28.09 8.71
C VAL A 428 9.24 -29.20 7.75
N ALA A 429 10.14 -30.16 7.47
CA ALA A 429 9.87 -31.30 6.62
C ALA A 429 8.72 -32.18 7.17
N SER A 430 8.67 -32.37 8.49
CA SER A 430 7.60 -33.11 9.16
C SER A 430 6.24 -32.40 9.05
N CYS A 431 6.20 -31.08 9.22
CA CYS A 431 4.98 -30.29 9.02
C CYS A 431 4.46 -30.43 7.58
N VAL A 432 5.34 -30.36 6.60
CA VAL A 432 4.97 -30.53 5.18
C VAL A 432 4.46 -31.95 4.92
N ARG A 433 5.14 -32.98 5.42
CA ARG A 433 4.67 -34.37 5.34
C ARG A 433 3.28 -34.55 5.98
N ARG A 434 3.08 -34.00 7.19
CA ARG A 434 1.80 -34.04 7.90
C ARG A 434 0.71 -33.35 7.08
N HIS A 435 1.01 -32.19 6.49
CA HIS A 435 0.08 -31.46 5.65
C HIS A 435 -0.37 -32.26 4.43
N LEU A 436 0.57 -32.85 3.69
CA LEU A 436 0.28 -33.66 2.51
C LEU A 436 -0.52 -34.92 2.87
N LYS A 437 -0.23 -35.55 4.01
CA LYS A 437 -0.99 -36.71 4.49
C LYS A 437 -2.41 -36.35 4.92
N SER A 438 -2.63 -35.13 5.39
CA SER A 438 -3.94 -34.67 5.88
C SER A 438 -4.83 -34.10 4.77
N ASN A 439 -4.22 -33.62 3.68
CA ASN A 439 -4.91 -33.08 2.53
C ASN A 439 -4.73 -34.05 1.37
N GLU A 440 -5.48 -35.15 1.41
CA GLU A 440 -5.46 -36.17 0.36
C GLU A 440 -5.66 -35.52 -1.01
N SER A 441 -4.77 -35.89 -1.93
CA SER A 441 -4.77 -35.41 -3.31
C SER A 441 -4.69 -36.61 -4.24
N THR A 442 -5.13 -36.41 -5.49
CA THR A 442 -4.95 -37.38 -6.57
C THR A 442 -3.87 -36.92 -7.56
N ALA A 443 -3.21 -35.80 -7.29
CA ALA A 443 -2.20 -35.20 -8.17
C ALA A 443 -0.92 -36.05 -8.18
N LYS A 444 -0.33 -36.23 -9.36
CA LYS A 444 0.96 -36.93 -9.51
C LYS A 444 2.16 -36.02 -9.36
N HIS A 445 1.98 -34.70 -9.50
CA HIS A 445 3.06 -33.73 -9.44
C HIS A 445 2.83 -32.70 -8.33
N LEU A 446 3.75 -32.64 -7.37
CA LEU A 446 3.79 -31.58 -6.37
C LEU A 446 4.82 -30.52 -6.73
N ILE A 447 4.42 -29.25 -6.73
CA ILE A 447 5.30 -28.09 -6.86
C ILE A 447 5.27 -27.32 -5.54
N ALA A 448 6.36 -27.35 -4.79
CA ALA A 448 6.50 -26.68 -3.52
C ALA A 448 7.44 -25.47 -3.65
N PHE A 449 7.03 -24.30 -3.15
CA PHE A 449 7.86 -23.10 -3.06
C PHE A 449 8.17 -22.75 -1.62
N SER A 450 9.42 -22.37 -1.36
CA SER A 450 9.83 -21.84 -0.05
C SER A 450 10.89 -20.75 -0.19
N ASP A 451 11.24 -20.15 0.94
CA ASP A 451 12.46 -19.37 1.04
C ASP A 451 13.72 -20.25 0.82
N ALA A 452 14.88 -19.61 0.66
CA ALA A 452 16.15 -20.29 0.44
C ALA A 452 16.96 -20.54 1.73
N CYS A 453 16.30 -20.59 2.90
CA CYS A 453 16.97 -20.79 4.19
C CYS A 453 17.67 -22.16 4.23
N GLY A 454 18.99 -22.15 4.43
CA GLY A 454 19.80 -23.38 4.45
C GLY A 454 19.49 -24.27 5.66
N GLY A 455 19.29 -23.68 6.84
CA GLY A 455 19.02 -24.43 8.06
C GLY A 455 17.64 -25.12 8.07
N GLN A 456 16.72 -24.68 7.21
CA GLN A 456 15.33 -25.14 7.20
C GLN A 456 14.98 -25.86 5.89
N ASN A 457 15.07 -25.18 4.76
CA ASN A 457 14.46 -25.65 3.51
C ASN A 457 15.47 -26.17 2.50
N ARG A 458 16.62 -25.50 2.36
CA ARG A 458 17.60 -25.79 1.31
C ARG A 458 18.76 -26.62 1.84
N ASN A 459 18.46 -27.87 2.16
CA ASN A 459 19.40 -28.83 2.71
C ASN A 459 19.03 -30.28 2.34
N ILE A 460 19.92 -31.20 2.69
CA ILE A 460 19.76 -32.63 2.41
C ILE A 460 18.60 -33.28 3.18
N ASN A 461 18.26 -32.79 4.38
CA ASN A 461 17.17 -33.36 5.19
C ASN A 461 15.83 -33.20 4.47
N MET A 462 15.59 -32.00 3.92
CA MET A 462 14.40 -31.73 3.12
C MET A 462 14.33 -32.62 1.87
N VAL A 463 15.46 -32.80 1.16
CA VAL A 463 15.53 -33.69 -0.01
C VAL A 463 15.30 -35.17 0.37
N CYS A 464 15.82 -35.62 1.51
CA CYS A 464 15.55 -36.97 2.01
C CYS A 464 14.07 -37.18 2.32
N MET A 465 13.42 -36.17 2.93
CA MET A 465 11.98 -36.21 3.14
C MET A 465 11.22 -36.31 1.81
N TRP A 466 11.60 -35.51 0.80
CA TRP A 466 10.98 -35.58 -0.52
C TRP A 466 11.17 -36.93 -1.21
N LEU A 467 12.37 -37.53 -1.10
CA LEU A 467 12.64 -38.87 -1.62
C LEU A 467 11.81 -39.94 -0.91
N HIS A 468 11.61 -39.82 0.40
CA HIS A 468 10.73 -40.72 1.14
C HIS A 468 9.27 -40.56 0.71
N ILE A 469 8.78 -39.33 0.60
CA ILE A 469 7.39 -39.02 0.17
C ILE A 469 7.13 -39.57 -1.24
N VAL A 470 8.03 -39.32 -2.20
CA VAL A 470 7.83 -39.75 -3.60
C VAL A 470 7.97 -41.28 -3.77
N ALA A 471 8.76 -41.93 -2.91
CA ALA A 471 8.95 -43.39 -2.95
C ALA A 471 7.82 -44.14 -2.21
N SER A 472 7.20 -43.52 -1.22
CA SER A 472 6.13 -44.14 -0.42
C SER A 472 4.82 -44.22 -1.20
N ASP A 473 4.05 -45.29 -0.96
CA ASP A 473 2.70 -45.44 -1.52
C ASP A 473 1.62 -44.72 -0.68
N ASP A 474 2.01 -44.12 0.46
CA ASP A 474 1.14 -43.24 1.25
C ASP A 474 0.79 -41.94 0.49
N PHE A 475 1.52 -41.60 -0.57
CA PHE A 475 1.36 -40.36 -1.31
C PHE A 475 1.19 -40.62 -2.83
N PRO A 476 0.36 -39.82 -3.52
CA PRO A 476 0.07 -40.01 -4.95
C PRO A 476 1.20 -39.50 -5.88
N TYR A 477 2.19 -38.81 -5.33
CA TYR A 477 3.15 -38.04 -6.11
C TYR A 477 4.22 -38.92 -6.76
N THR A 478 4.38 -38.80 -8.08
CA THR A 478 5.49 -39.40 -8.84
C THR A 478 6.66 -38.44 -9.04
N VAL A 479 6.39 -37.12 -8.99
CA VAL A 479 7.40 -36.06 -9.14
C VAL A 479 7.16 -34.98 -8.10
N ILE A 480 8.23 -34.51 -7.46
CA ILE A 480 8.19 -33.37 -6.55
C ILE A 480 9.24 -32.34 -6.99
N ASP A 481 8.79 -31.12 -7.27
CA ASP A 481 9.62 -29.96 -7.56
C ASP A 481 9.62 -29.01 -6.37
N HIS A 482 10.78 -28.82 -5.74
CA HIS A 482 10.97 -27.83 -4.68
C HIS A 482 11.77 -26.64 -5.23
N LYS A 483 11.10 -25.49 -5.34
CA LYS A 483 11.64 -24.24 -5.89
C LYS A 483 11.91 -23.23 -4.77
N PHE A 484 13.06 -22.58 -4.83
CA PHE A 484 13.53 -21.66 -3.79
C PHE A 484 13.50 -20.21 -4.30
N MET A 485 12.79 -19.35 -3.58
CA MET A 485 12.75 -17.91 -3.88
C MET A 485 14.14 -17.27 -3.70
N VAL A 486 14.38 -16.16 -4.39
CA VAL A 486 15.62 -15.40 -4.23
C VAL A 486 15.57 -14.67 -2.89
N SER A 487 16.57 -14.89 -2.04
CA SER A 487 16.66 -14.28 -0.69
C SER A 487 16.54 -12.75 -0.74
N GLY A 488 15.69 -12.19 0.13
CA GLY A 488 15.37 -10.76 0.15
C GLY A 488 14.41 -10.30 -0.96
N HIS A 489 14.00 -11.22 -1.83
CA HIS A 489 12.93 -11.06 -2.82
C HIS A 489 11.95 -12.24 -2.73
N SER A 490 11.67 -12.71 -1.52
CA SER A 490 10.90 -13.93 -1.23
C SER A 490 9.51 -13.65 -0.65
N TYR A 491 8.77 -12.74 -1.26
CA TYR A 491 7.37 -12.44 -0.95
C TYR A 491 6.46 -13.61 -1.38
N LEU A 492 6.26 -14.57 -0.48
CA LEU A 492 5.35 -15.69 -0.69
C LEU A 492 3.91 -15.29 -0.31
N PRO A 493 2.89 -16.01 -0.78
CA PRO A 493 1.52 -15.87 -0.29
C PRO A 493 1.43 -15.89 1.25
N ASN A 494 2.32 -16.66 1.89
CA ASN A 494 2.47 -16.79 3.33
C ASN A 494 2.70 -15.45 4.05
N ASP A 495 3.44 -14.50 3.46
CA ASP A 495 3.67 -13.17 4.07
C ASP A 495 2.36 -12.40 4.28
N ARG A 496 1.43 -12.52 3.33
CA ARG A 496 0.10 -11.93 3.45
C ARG A 496 -0.70 -12.61 4.56
N ASP A 497 -0.58 -13.92 4.67
CA ASP A 497 -1.27 -14.70 5.68
C ASP A 497 -0.75 -14.33 7.09
N PHE A 498 0.57 -14.27 7.28
CA PHE A 498 1.21 -13.81 8.51
C PHE A 498 0.89 -12.36 8.85
N GLY A 499 0.81 -11.48 7.85
CA GLY A 499 0.35 -10.09 8.05
C GLY A 499 -1.08 -10.02 8.62
N GLY A 500 -1.94 -10.99 8.30
CA GLY A 500 -3.25 -11.17 8.92
C GLY A 500 -3.16 -11.53 10.40
N VAL A 501 -2.28 -12.48 10.74
CA VAL A 501 -1.99 -12.89 12.13
C VAL A 501 -1.44 -11.74 12.95
N GLU A 502 -0.47 -10.99 12.43
CA GLU A 502 0.08 -9.80 13.12
C GLU A 502 -0.96 -8.72 13.34
N SER A 503 -1.85 -8.51 12.36
CA SER A 503 -2.93 -7.54 12.47
C SER A 503 -3.94 -7.94 13.55
N ALA A 504 -4.21 -9.23 13.69
CA ALA A 504 -5.03 -9.76 14.78
C ALA A 504 -4.34 -9.61 16.14
N ARG A 505 -3.04 -9.92 16.23
CA ARG A 505 -2.21 -9.69 17.42
C ARG A 505 -2.28 -8.25 17.91
N ARG A 506 -2.20 -7.26 17.02
CA ARG A 506 -2.28 -5.83 17.42
C ARG A 506 -3.59 -5.45 18.12
N ARG A 507 -4.65 -6.24 17.94
CA ARG A 507 -5.96 -6.03 18.60
C ARG A 507 -6.10 -6.77 19.93
N GLN A 508 -5.27 -7.77 20.18
CA GLN A 508 -5.30 -8.58 21.40
C GLN A 508 -4.05 -8.30 22.23
N SER A 509 -4.23 -7.61 23.36
CA SER A 509 -3.12 -7.13 24.20
C SER A 509 -2.43 -8.22 25.02
N GLN A 510 -3.08 -9.37 25.24
CA GLN A 510 -2.60 -10.40 26.17
C GLN A 510 -2.68 -11.80 25.57
N ILE A 511 -1.54 -12.48 25.58
CA ILE A 511 -1.40 -13.88 25.15
C ILE A 511 -0.59 -14.59 26.24
N PHE A 512 -1.21 -15.50 26.97
CA PHE A 512 -0.60 -16.10 28.15
C PHE A 512 -0.03 -17.49 27.90
N ILE A 513 -0.57 -18.26 26.96
CA ILE A 513 -0.13 -19.62 26.65
C ILE A 513 -0.20 -19.84 25.13
N PRO A 514 0.50 -20.86 24.58
CA PRO A 514 0.48 -21.13 23.13
C PRO A 514 -0.94 -21.32 22.56
N GLU A 515 -1.84 -21.92 23.33
CA GLU A 515 -3.25 -22.07 22.97
C GLU A 515 -3.95 -20.75 22.63
N HIS A 516 -3.55 -19.64 23.26
CA HIS A 516 -4.09 -18.32 22.94
C HIS A 516 -3.66 -17.84 21.55
N TRP A 517 -2.45 -18.19 21.11
CA TRP A 517 -2.03 -17.96 19.72
C TRP A 517 -2.88 -18.75 18.74
N TYR A 518 -3.16 -20.02 19.03
CA TYR A 518 -3.95 -20.88 18.13
C TYR A 518 -5.34 -20.30 17.89
N ARG A 519 -6.04 -19.94 18.97
CA ARG A 519 -7.37 -19.29 18.91
C ARG A 519 -7.34 -17.92 18.23
N LEU A 520 -6.26 -17.16 18.42
CA LEU A 520 -6.08 -15.86 17.76
C LEU A 520 -5.94 -16.04 16.25
N VAL A 521 -5.13 -17.01 15.82
CA VAL A 521 -4.91 -17.31 14.39
C VAL A 521 -6.19 -17.81 13.74
N GLU A 522 -6.94 -18.72 14.38
CA GLU A 522 -8.27 -19.17 13.89
C GLU A 522 -9.22 -18.00 13.60
N LYS A 523 -9.18 -16.95 14.44
CA LYS A 523 -10.05 -15.77 14.35
C LYS A 523 -9.42 -14.58 13.60
N ALA A 524 -8.20 -14.73 13.08
CA ALA A 524 -7.47 -13.60 12.50
C ALA A 524 -8.11 -13.08 11.20
N ARG A 525 -8.80 -13.95 10.45
CA ARG A 525 -9.46 -13.61 9.18
C ARG A 525 -10.94 -13.95 9.22
N ARG A 526 -11.78 -13.01 8.77
CA ARG A 526 -13.23 -13.22 8.59
C ARG A 526 -13.56 -13.97 7.29
N THR A 527 -12.81 -13.70 6.22
CA THR A 527 -13.00 -14.31 4.91
C THR A 527 -11.87 -15.30 4.62
N ASN A 528 -12.24 -16.54 4.29
CA ASN A 528 -11.32 -17.68 4.16
C ASN A 528 -10.43 -17.83 5.41
N PRO A 529 -11.01 -18.27 6.55
CA PRO A 529 -10.30 -18.36 7.82
C PRO A 529 -9.13 -19.34 7.74
N PHE A 530 -8.12 -19.12 8.58
CA PHE A 530 -6.97 -20.01 8.66
C PHE A 530 -7.37 -21.36 9.26
N THR A 531 -6.84 -22.44 8.67
CA THR A 531 -6.95 -23.77 9.28
C THR A 531 -5.76 -23.95 10.21
N VAL A 532 -5.98 -23.93 11.53
CA VAL A 532 -4.90 -24.14 12.50
C VAL A 532 -4.70 -25.62 12.75
N VAL A 533 -3.50 -26.10 12.44
CA VAL A 533 -3.07 -27.48 12.68
C VAL A 533 -2.15 -27.46 13.90
N ARG A 534 -2.60 -28.08 14.99
CA ARG A 534 -1.82 -28.18 16.22
C ARG A 534 -0.85 -29.34 16.07
N MET A 535 0.44 -29.03 16.03
CA MET A 535 1.49 -30.04 15.90
C MET A 535 1.84 -30.58 17.29
N SER A 536 1.93 -31.89 17.40
CA SER A 536 2.32 -32.62 18.61
C SER A 536 3.70 -33.27 18.43
N ALA A 537 4.31 -33.77 19.50
CA ALA A 537 5.64 -34.38 19.44
C ALA A 537 5.73 -35.55 18.43
N SER A 538 4.67 -36.35 18.33
CA SER A 538 4.58 -37.50 17.41
C SER A 538 4.34 -37.11 15.95
N ASP A 539 3.99 -35.85 15.65
CA ASP A 539 3.93 -35.38 14.27
C ASP A 539 5.34 -35.10 13.70
N PHE A 540 6.36 -34.99 14.56
CA PHE A 540 7.74 -34.73 14.16
C PHE A 540 8.53 -36.03 14.00
N VAL A 541 9.01 -36.29 12.79
CA VAL A 541 9.69 -37.54 12.45
C VAL A 541 11.16 -37.30 12.08
N SER A 542 12.01 -38.26 12.44
CA SER A 542 13.44 -38.24 12.19
C SER A 542 13.77 -38.72 10.77
N VAL A 543 14.60 -37.96 10.07
CA VAL A 543 15.18 -38.37 8.77
C VAL A 543 16.56 -38.99 8.93
N ASN A 544 17.05 -39.21 10.16
CA ASN A 544 18.40 -39.73 10.41
C ASN A 544 18.64 -41.08 9.74
N ARG A 545 17.67 -42.00 9.80
CA ARG A 545 17.77 -43.29 9.10
C ARG A 545 17.91 -43.14 7.58
N LEU A 546 17.26 -42.14 7.00
CA LEU A 546 17.41 -41.84 5.57
C LEU A 546 18.81 -41.30 5.29
N THR A 547 19.28 -40.32 6.08
CA THR A 547 20.57 -39.66 5.88
C THR A 547 21.76 -40.59 6.10
N GLU A 548 21.66 -41.53 7.05
CA GLU A 548 22.67 -42.57 7.30
C GLU A 548 22.81 -43.57 6.15
N ASN A 549 21.75 -43.78 5.37
CA ASN A 549 21.71 -44.72 4.25
C ASN A 549 22.02 -44.08 2.89
N ILE A 550 22.36 -42.79 2.88
CA ILE A 550 22.85 -42.08 1.69
C ILE A 550 24.31 -41.66 1.86
N THR A 551 24.89 -41.13 0.80
CA THR A 551 26.14 -40.37 0.82
C THR A 551 25.84 -38.95 0.38
N ASN A 552 26.05 -37.98 1.28
CA ASN A 552 25.88 -36.56 0.96
C ASN A 552 27.04 -36.08 0.06
N ARG A 553 26.92 -36.33 -1.24
CA ARG A 553 27.94 -35.96 -2.23
C ARG A 553 27.92 -34.46 -2.48
N LYS A 554 29.12 -33.89 -2.62
CA LYS A 554 29.35 -32.47 -2.98
C LYS A 554 29.57 -32.28 -4.48
N THR A 555 29.45 -33.34 -5.26
CA THR A 555 29.63 -33.35 -6.72
C THR A 555 28.40 -33.96 -7.38
N ASP A 556 28.07 -33.45 -8.57
CA ASP A 556 27.08 -34.07 -9.44
C ASP A 556 27.66 -35.30 -10.15
N ALA A 557 26.81 -35.98 -10.93
CA ALA A 557 27.15 -37.18 -11.69
C ALA A 557 28.22 -36.93 -12.77
N ASP A 558 28.34 -35.68 -13.24
CA ASP A 558 29.32 -35.25 -14.24
C ASP A 558 30.66 -34.82 -13.61
N GLY A 559 30.77 -34.88 -12.27
CA GLY A 559 31.98 -34.52 -11.53
C GLY A 559 32.09 -33.03 -11.18
N ASN A 560 31.10 -32.20 -11.51
CA ASN A 560 31.10 -30.78 -11.15
C ASN A 560 30.67 -30.58 -9.69
N LYS A 561 31.09 -29.46 -9.11
CA LYS A 561 30.71 -29.09 -7.74
C LYS A 561 29.20 -28.77 -7.64
N ALA A 562 28.51 -29.45 -6.72
CA ALA A 562 27.11 -29.21 -6.40
C ALA A 562 26.98 -28.21 -5.23
N GLU A 563 26.67 -26.95 -5.55
CA GLU A 563 26.62 -25.86 -4.57
C GLU A 563 25.19 -25.61 -4.08
N TRP A 564 24.83 -26.17 -2.92
CA TRP A 564 23.52 -25.99 -2.28
C TRP A 564 23.06 -24.53 -2.19
N LEU A 565 23.98 -23.61 -1.84
CA LEU A 565 23.67 -22.18 -1.70
C LEU A 565 23.33 -21.49 -3.04
N LYS A 566 23.59 -22.14 -4.19
CA LYS A 566 23.22 -21.63 -5.51
C LYS A 566 21.98 -22.33 -6.07
N MET A 567 21.58 -23.49 -5.53
CA MET A 567 20.40 -24.22 -6.00
C MET A 567 19.13 -23.35 -5.87
N ARG A 568 18.32 -23.37 -6.92
CA ARG A 568 17.03 -22.66 -7.01
C ARG A 568 15.86 -23.60 -7.28
N TRP A 569 16.14 -24.78 -7.81
CA TRP A 569 15.13 -25.76 -8.12
C TRP A 569 15.73 -27.14 -7.89
N VAL A 570 15.11 -27.94 -7.03
CA VAL A 570 15.41 -29.35 -6.82
C VAL A 570 14.20 -30.18 -7.27
N ARG A 571 14.47 -31.29 -7.94
CA ARG A 571 13.46 -32.26 -8.39
C ARG A 571 13.83 -33.64 -7.88
N VAL A 572 12.83 -34.36 -7.36
CA VAL A 572 12.91 -35.80 -7.07
C VAL A 572 11.80 -36.54 -7.83
N GLU A 573 12.08 -37.77 -8.23
CA GLU A 573 11.19 -38.57 -9.09
C GLU A 573 11.13 -40.01 -8.56
N LYS A 574 9.94 -40.64 -8.58
CA LYS A 574 9.69 -41.98 -8.04
C LYS A 574 10.52 -43.07 -8.74
N ASP A 575 10.76 -42.90 -10.04
CA ASP A 575 11.52 -43.83 -10.89
C ASP A 575 13.04 -43.77 -10.66
N LYS A 576 13.54 -42.70 -10.02
CA LYS A 576 14.97 -42.46 -9.78
C LYS A 576 15.27 -42.40 -8.27
N PRO A 577 15.14 -43.52 -7.55
CA PRO A 577 15.48 -43.56 -6.14
C PRO A 577 16.95 -43.18 -5.93
N TYR A 578 17.24 -42.48 -4.84
CA TYR A 578 18.58 -41.98 -4.50
C TYR A 578 19.19 -40.95 -5.46
N LYS A 579 18.41 -40.38 -6.38
CA LYS A 579 18.87 -39.29 -7.23
C LYS A 579 17.98 -38.09 -7.05
N PHE A 580 18.58 -36.91 -7.01
CA PHE A 580 17.85 -35.67 -7.16
C PHE A 580 18.49 -34.83 -8.25
N SER A 581 17.63 -34.17 -9.01
CA SER A 581 18.05 -33.24 -10.06
C SER A 581 17.98 -31.82 -9.53
N TYR A 582 18.85 -30.93 -9.99
CA TYR A 582 18.82 -29.54 -9.59
C TYR A 582 19.18 -28.58 -10.73
N ARG A 583 18.76 -27.31 -10.57
CA ARG A 583 19.14 -26.16 -11.39
C ARG A 583 19.57 -24.99 -10.51
N TYR A 584 20.45 -24.14 -11.03
CA TYR A 584 20.85 -22.89 -10.39
C TYR A 584 19.95 -21.71 -10.73
N THR A 585 18.99 -21.91 -11.66
CA THR A 585 18.03 -20.91 -12.07
C THR A 585 16.60 -21.47 -12.12
N HIS A 586 15.62 -20.57 -12.23
CA HIS A 586 14.23 -20.91 -12.58
C HIS A 586 14.00 -20.92 -14.10
N ASN A 587 15.07 -20.86 -14.90
CA ASN A 587 14.97 -20.95 -16.34
C ASN A 587 14.82 -22.43 -16.74
N THR A 588 13.72 -22.75 -17.42
CA THR A 588 13.43 -24.12 -17.85
C THR A 588 14.34 -24.61 -18.98
N LEU A 589 15.05 -23.69 -19.65
CA LEU A 589 16.03 -24.00 -20.70
C LEU A 589 17.37 -24.54 -20.14
N GLU A 590 17.65 -24.33 -18.85
CA GLU A 590 18.87 -24.89 -18.23
C GLU A 590 18.75 -26.41 -18.10
N ASN A 591 19.77 -27.16 -18.52
CA ASN A 591 19.76 -28.62 -18.34
C ASN A 591 19.78 -29.00 -16.86
N TRP A 592 19.14 -30.13 -16.55
CA TRP A 592 19.18 -30.70 -15.21
C TRP A 592 20.58 -31.24 -14.90
N LYS A 593 21.08 -30.89 -13.72
CA LYS A 593 22.25 -31.54 -13.12
C LYS A 593 21.77 -32.56 -12.10
N VAL A 594 22.43 -33.71 -12.00
CA VAL A 594 21.95 -34.83 -11.18
C VAL A 594 22.96 -35.18 -10.10
N VAL A 595 22.53 -35.29 -8.85
CA VAL A 595 23.35 -35.83 -7.76
C VAL A 595 22.85 -37.24 -7.43
N ASP A 596 23.76 -38.21 -7.50
CA ASP A 596 23.52 -39.58 -7.04
C ASP A 596 23.99 -39.71 -5.59
N ILE A 597 23.05 -39.79 -4.66
CA ILE A 597 23.33 -39.90 -3.22
C ILE A 597 23.35 -41.36 -2.75
N LYS A 598 23.34 -42.34 -3.67
CA LYS A 598 23.40 -43.76 -3.31
C LYS A 598 24.71 -44.08 -2.59
N LYS A 599 24.58 -44.73 -1.43
CA LYS A 599 25.71 -45.21 -0.64
C LYS A 599 26.34 -46.43 -1.33
N ARG A 600 27.66 -46.43 -1.47
CA ARG A 600 28.41 -47.60 -1.99
C ARG A 600 28.54 -48.63 -0.87
N LYS A 601 27.56 -49.54 -0.77
CA LYS A 601 27.58 -50.71 0.11
C LYS A 601 27.28 -51.96 -0.71
N ALA A 602 27.83 -53.11 -0.30
CA ALA A 602 27.45 -54.41 -0.85
C ALA A 602 26.01 -54.77 -0.41
N GLY A 603 25.20 -55.30 -1.33
CA GLY A 603 23.81 -55.70 -1.08
C GLY A 603 22.76 -54.81 -1.75
N ARG A 604 21.48 -55.17 -1.58
CA ARG A 604 20.34 -54.42 -2.12
C ARG A 604 20.22 -53.08 -1.37
N PRO A 605 20.10 -51.94 -2.07
CA PRO A 605 19.84 -50.65 -1.43
C PRO A 605 18.54 -50.70 -0.63
N LEU A 606 18.48 -49.93 0.46
CA LEU A 606 17.28 -49.80 1.27
C LEU A 606 16.13 -49.24 0.41
N ASP A 607 14.91 -49.71 0.62
CA ASP A 607 13.77 -49.06 0.02
C ASP A 607 13.40 -47.84 0.87
N LEU A 608 13.57 -46.65 0.29
CA LEU A 608 13.29 -45.39 0.98
C LEU A 608 11.79 -45.20 1.25
N GLY A 609 10.92 -45.81 0.45
CA GLY A 609 9.46 -45.65 0.54
C GLY A 609 8.83 -46.47 1.66
N THR A 610 9.35 -47.68 1.91
CA THR A 610 8.86 -48.59 2.96
C THR A 610 9.50 -48.35 4.32
N LEU A 611 10.48 -47.45 4.41
CA LEU A 611 11.17 -47.17 5.66
C LEU A 611 10.25 -46.44 6.64
N THR A 612 9.96 -47.08 7.78
CA THR A 612 9.26 -46.40 8.87
C THR A 612 10.16 -45.32 9.48
N LEU A 613 9.67 -44.08 9.47
CA LEU A 613 10.34 -42.97 10.13
C LEU A 613 10.03 -43.03 11.63
N GLU A 614 11.07 -42.90 12.45
CA GLU A 614 10.98 -42.86 13.91
C GLU A 614 10.59 -41.44 14.36
N ASP A 615 10.02 -41.32 15.56
CA ASP A 615 9.75 -40.01 16.15
C ASP A 615 11.06 -39.24 16.35
N LEU A 616 11.06 -37.96 15.98
CA LEU A 616 12.22 -37.08 16.16
C LEU A 616 12.52 -36.84 17.64
N TYR A 617 11.48 -36.90 18.47
CA TYR A 617 11.54 -36.70 19.91
C TYR A 617 10.85 -37.86 20.61
N SER A 618 11.51 -38.45 21.60
CA SER A 618 10.94 -39.52 22.44
C SER A 618 9.91 -39.03 23.47
N GLY A 619 9.69 -37.71 23.55
CA GLY A 619 8.79 -37.06 24.49
C GLY A 619 8.85 -35.53 24.36
N PRO A 620 8.24 -34.78 25.30
CA PRO A 620 8.32 -33.32 25.29
C PRO A 620 9.77 -32.84 25.36
N ARG A 621 10.07 -31.76 24.64
CA ARG A 621 11.41 -31.18 24.62
C ARG A 621 11.64 -30.34 25.88
N ALA A 622 12.79 -30.54 26.52
CA ALA A 622 13.22 -29.70 27.63
C ALA A 622 13.68 -28.31 27.14
N ILE A 623 13.25 -27.27 27.84
CA ILE A 623 13.71 -25.90 27.63
C ILE A 623 14.91 -25.58 28.53
N ASN A 624 15.69 -24.55 28.18
CA ASN A 624 16.84 -24.12 28.98
C ASN A 624 16.39 -23.69 30.40
N LYS A 625 17.11 -24.15 31.44
CA LYS A 625 16.85 -23.84 32.85
C LYS A 625 16.71 -22.34 33.15
N LYS A 626 17.62 -21.51 32.62
CA LYS A 626 17.57 -20.04 32.79
C LYS A 626 16.30 -19.44 32.17
N LYS A 627 15.86 -19.99 31.02
CA LYS A 627 14.60 -19.58 30.35
C LYS A 627 13.40 -19.99 31.20
N ALA A 628 13.39 -21.20 31.77
CA ALA A 628 12.32 -21.65 32.65
C ALA A 628 12.22 -20.83 33.95
N GLU A 629 13.34 -20.43 34.55
CA GLU A 629 13.39 -19.55 35.72
C GLU A 629 12.81 -18.17 35.41
N ASP A 630 13.18 -17.57 34.27
CA ASP A 630 12.61 -16.31 33.81
C ASP A 630 11.10 -16.41 33.59
N LEU A 631 10.61 -17.51 33.00
CA LEU A 631 9.18 -17.76 32.83
C LEU A 631 8.44 -17.89 34.17
N LYS A 632 9.05 -18.53 35.17
CA LYS A 632 8.50 -18.61 36.54
C LYS A 632 8.40 -17.23 37.18
N GLN A 633 9.38 -16.35 36.98
CA GLN A 633 9.32 -14.97 37.48
C GLN A 633 8.21 -14.15 36.81
N LEU A 634 7.85 -14.47 35.55
CA LEU A 634 6.75 -13.80 34.84
C LEU A 634 5.35 -14.25 35.32
N LEU A 635 5.23 -15.32 36.11
CA LEU A 635 3.95 -15.85 36.57
C LEU A 635 3.12 -14.84 37.37
N CYS A 636 3.75 -13.89 38.06
CA CYS A 636 3.04 -12.83 38.78
C CYS A 636 2.23 -11.90 37.85
N PHE A 637 2.55 -11.87 36.56
CA PHE A 637 1.83 -11.10 35.53
C PHE A 637 0.88 -11.96 34.69
N ILE A 638 0.78 -13.26 34.98
CA ILE A 638 -0.05 -14.23 34.26
C ILE A 638 -1.19 -14.67 35.18
N PRO A 639 -2.44 -14.75 34.70
CA PRO A 639 -3.55 -15.28 35.50
C PRO A 639 -3.25 -16.70 36.04
N PRO A 640 -3.56 -16.99 37.33
CA PRO A 640 -3.25 -18.28 37.96
C PRO A 640 -3.75 -19.53 37.21
N ILE A 641 -4.87 -19.41 36.48
CA ILE A 641 -5.43 -20.49 35.65
C ILE A 641 -4.44 -21.03 34.60
N HIS A 642 -3.44 -20.23 34.21
CA HIS A 642 -2.44 -20.60 33.21
C HIS A 642 -1.10 -21.05 33.80
N HIS A 643 -0.93 -20.99 35.13
CA HIS A 643 0.35 -21.32 35.78
C HIS A 643 0.72 -22.79 35.61
N SER A 644 -0.27 -23.69 35.57
CA SER A 644 -0.05 -25.13 35.39
C SER A 644 0.73 -25.47 34.11
N PHE A 645 0.49 -24.74 33.02
CA PHE A 645 1.24 -24.90 31.77
C PHE A 645 2.74 -24.68 31.98
N TYR A 646 3.12 -23.57 32.62
CA TYR A 646 4.52 -23.24 32.86
C TYR A 646 5.19 -24.19 33.84
N SER A 647 4.46 -24.65 34.86
CA SER A 647 4.96 -25.64 35.81
C SER A 647 5.20 -27.01 35.17
N SER A 648 4.53 -27.33 34.06
CA SER A 648 4.68 -28.60 33.34
C SER A 648 5.84 -28.64 32.34
N LEU A 649 6.51 -27.51 32.08
CA LEU A 649 7.62 -27.46 31.13
C LEU A 649 8.85 -28.18 31.67
N LEU A 650 9.38 -29.12 30.88
CA LEU A 650 10.63 -29.82 31.19
C LEU A 650 11.83 -28.89 31.07
N THR A 651 12.86 -29.06 31.90
CA THR A 651 14.05 -28.21 31.91
C THR A 651 15.34 -29.00 31.75
N THR A 652 16.32 -28.46 31.03
CA THR A 652 17.67 -29.01 30.90
C THR A 652 18.74 -28.00 31.27
N GLU A 653 19.89 -28.48 31.79
CA GLU A 653 21.07 -27.66 32.11
C GLU A 653 21.95 -27.38 30.88
N ALA A 654 21.73 -28.11 29.78
CA ALA A 654 22.47 -27.88 28.53
C ALA A 654 22.08 -26.54 27.90
N GLU A 655 23.08 -25.71 27.59
CA GLU A 655 22.90 -24.54 26.73
C GLU A 655 22.61 -25.03 25.30
N GLN A 656 21.34 -25.18 24.97
CA GLN A 656 20.91 -25.28 23.58
C GLN A 656 20.87 -23.85 23.02
N ASP A 657 21.89 -23.49 22.24
CA ASP A 657 21.87 -22.28 21.42
C ASP A 657 20.77 -22.42 20.34
N ASP A 658 19.83 -21.47 20.32
CA ASP A 658 18.65 -21.38 19.43
C ASP A 658 18.92 -20.66 18.09
#